data_AF-A0A1J4KUR6-F1
#
_entry.id   AF-A0A1J4KUR6-F1
#
_cell.length_a   1.000
_cell.length_b   1.000
_cell.length_c   1.000
_cell.angle_alpha   90.00
_cell.angle_beta   90.00
_cell.angle_gamma   90.00
#
_symmetry.space_group_name_H-M   'P 1'
#
loop_
_entity.id
_entity.type
_entity.pdbx_description
1 polymer ?
#
loop_
_entity_poly.entity_id
_entity_poly.type
_entity_poly.pdbx_seq_one_letter_code
_entity_poly.pdbx_strand_id
1 'polypeptide(L)'
;MEAPRPAEEQAKDLCEFLAPHLESFNWAVTSGLKNLPKWLLMQELKRSDEDSILKIKVTNLDLSRPHNDRAQPIYPYQCRLGGTTYGGVLKVDLDVKYGDLPTHKTSVFCENIPIMVNSCLCHLNGMSPSDKTAILEEETESGGYFVAGGYDKILRLLILNRQNYVFALERGSFGSRGNNFTNMATSLRSVAPDCSSVTTNVHYLSTGNMMVLFPIQRRMFFVPLPVVLRALIECDDQSIYLSITEGKNDTFVNDRVIAMLRYSAEMGLLTQAQARDYLGAHFARAVQAPSHFNNDMICQLLLDRYLFPHLTGKSPTAKFNLLIFMAKRLLSLVKGDIRPDNMDAACCHELLTPGTLWLAVLSDAISDFLRGSIFQIQRDESLTLGDYARIDSVLNKSCGSVEKKMRHLFSTGQIRGNSTLGLSQVDGLSIIAERINYMRYLAHFRSVHRGAFFTTMKTTAVRKLLPESWGFMCPVHTPDGGLCGLLNHLARNCKVVCGEPRGAEEAKKVLVQNGMVPFITNGVPVIIDGEILGTVPDTLAEHCVASLKRERLNGNVAETVEIVSLPAGGFTRSIYVFTNQQRMMRPVMNNTAKKVEFIGPLEQIFMLIGALPTDTDKPYCEIHQTSMLSLVASLTPFSDFNQSPRNMYQCQMAKQTMGYPQHNESTKTESKTYHVHYPQRPIVRNSTQDSHGLLDFPLGTNAVVAVLSYTGYDMEDALILNKASVERGFGHGCIYKTHRYIAKEIEPNGIFTNIRDGQIIDNELDKDGLPFVGAKVHAGSKILRVENTKDRKERIMRYKDGEDGFVDKVITTSDDSGKITSVVIKFRMVRTPTIGDKFSSRHGQKGVFSFPWPEENMPFTGTGMRPDVIINPHAFPSRMTIGMLIESMCGKVQASDLCESVDATPFQYSEDFRATEEIGKKLVERGFNYYGNEVLYSGITGEQFKADIFLGVVYYQRLRHMVGDKYQVRATGRINNLTRQPLKGRKKGGGIRLGEMERDGLLAQGVSFLLRDRFMWCSDGCTAHLCKKCGSFMFTQTKKEENGFEETSCNFCNSKDKITTVYIPYVLKYLVAEFAAMNIRLKFEVDEDDE
;
A
#
# COMPACT_ATOMS: atom_id res chain seq x y z
N MET A 1 -23.60 31.59 8.63
CA MET A 1 -22.31 30.85 8.58
C MET A 1 -21.96 30.27 9.94
N GLU A 2 -21.96 28.95 10.12
CA GLU A 2 -21.19 28.36 11.23
C GLU A 2 -19.71 28.73 11.01
N ALA A 3 -19.06 29.23 12.07
CA ALA A 3 -17.63 29.52 12.02
C ALA A 3 -16.86 28.23 11.70
N PRO A 4 -15.82 28.28 10.85
CA PRO A 4 -14.98 27.11 10.61
C PRO A 4 -14.46 26.61 11.96
N ARG A 5 -14.45 25.28 12.14
CA ARG A 5 -13.97 24.69 13.40
C ARG A 5 -12.54 25.14 13.69
N PRO A 6 -12.17 25.39 14.97
CA PRO A 6 -10.82 25.80 15.33
C PRO A 6 -9.76 24.83 14.80
N ALA A 7 -8.62 25.34 14.33
CA ALA A 7 -7.53 24.53 13.78
C ALA A 7 -7.04 23.44 14.74
N GLU A 8 -7.06 23.71 16.05
CA GLU A 8 -6.70 22.74 17.10
C GLU A 8 -7.63 21.52 17.13
N GLU A 9 -8.94 21.74 16.97
CA GLU A 9 -9.91 20.65 16.91
C GLU A 9 -9.73 19.83 15.63
N GLN A 10 -9.51 20.50 14.49
CA GLN A 10 -9.28 19.82 13.23
C GLN A 10 -7.97 19.00 13.24
N ALA A 11 -6.93 19.52 13.89
CA ALA A 11 -5.67 18.80 14.09
C ALA A 11 -5.87 17.56 14.97
N LYS A 12 -6.74 17.63 15.98
CA LYS A 12 -7.11 16.48 16.81
C LYS A 12 -7.86 15.43 15.99
N ASP A 13 -8.87 15.82 15.22
CA ASP A 13 -9.62 14.93 14.33
C ASP A 13 -8.68 14.23 13.31
N LEU A 14 -7.72 14.96 12.74
CA LEU A 14 -6.70 14.42 11.85
C LEU A 14 -5.80 13.39 12.54
N CYS A 15 -5.34 13.66 13.76
CA CYS A 15 -4.57 12.71 14.54
C CYS A 15 -5.36 11.43 14.83
N GLU A 16 -6.65 11.55 15.20
CA GLU A 16 -7.54 10.39 15.40
C GLU A 16 -7.76 9.60 14.10
N PHE A 17 -7.93 10.29 12.98
CA PHE A 17 -8.07 9.67 11.66
C PHE A 17 -6.82 8.87 11.25
N LEU A 18 -5.64 9.38 11.61
CA LEU A 18 -4.32 8.80 11.36
C LEU A 18 -3.83 7.86 12.47
N ALA A 19 -4.61 7.66 13.53
CA ALA A 19 -4.28 6.82 14.68
C ALA A 19 -3.71 5.44 14.31
N PRO A 20 -4.22 4.70 13.31
CA PRO A 20 -3.64 3.40 12.92
C PRO A 20 -2.15 3.45 12.57
N HIS A 21 -1.66 4.61 12.12
CA HIS A 21 -0.25 4.84 11.81
C HIS A 21 0.51 5.36 13.04
N LEU A 22 0.02 6.45 13.62
CA LEU A 22 0.70 7.16 14.73
C LEU A 22 0.74 6.31 16.01
N GLU A 23 -0.41 5.80 16.46
CA GLU A 23 -0.49 5.03 17.70
C GLU A 23 0.25 3.71 17.61
N SER A 24 0.19 3.03 16.44
CA SER A 24 0.94 1.79 16.24
C SER A 24 2.45 2.02 16.31
N PHE A 25 2.96 3.10 15.73
CA PHE A 25 4.38 3.44 15.80
C PHE A 25 4.79 3.89 17.20
N ASN A 26 3.98 4.72 17.86
CA ASN A 26 4.21 5.15 19.24
C ASN A 26 4.32 3.94 20.17
N TRP A 27 3.43 2.96 20.05
CA TRP A 27 3.54 1.70 20.79
C TRP A 27 4.82 0.94 20.45
N ALA A 28 5.16 0.82 19.17
CA ALA A 28 6.34 0.08 18.72
C ALA A 28 7.64 0.64 19.33
N VAL A 29 7.79 1.96 19.39
CA VAL A 29 9.02 2.60 19.93
C VAL A 29 9.03 2.75 21.45
N THR A 30 7.87 2.79 22.11
CA THR A 30 7.80 2.95 23.57
C THR A 30 7.77 1.63 24.33
N SER A 31 6.92 0.70 23.92
CA SER A 31 6.69 -0.57 24.61
C SER A 31 7.28 -1.74 23.82
N GLY A 32 7.11 -1.73 22.49
CA GLY A 32 7.68 -2.75 21.59
C GLY A 32 9.20 -2.88 21.73
N LEU A 33 9.94 -1.78 21.58
CA LEU A 33 11.41 -1.76 21.71
C LEU A 33 11.89 -2.23 23.09
N LYS A 34 11.19 -1.88 24.17
CA LYS A 34 11.56 -2.29 25.54
C LYS A 34 11.36 -3.78 25.77
N ASN A 35 10.35 -4.38 25.14
CA ASN A 35 10.06 -5.80 25.27
C ASN A 35 10.84 -6.68 24.28
N LEU A 36 11.33 -6.10 23.18
CA LEU A 36 12.03 -6.83 22.12
C LEU A 36 13.30 -7.59 22.60
N PRO A 37 14.16 -7.07 23.49
CA PRO A 37 15.31 -7.82 24.02
C PRO A 37 14.95 -9.14 24.69
N LYS A 38 13.75 -9.26 25.27
CA LYS A 38 13.27 -10.52 25.89
C LYS A 38 13.00 -11.60 24.83
N TRP A 39 12.72 -11.18 23.60
CA TRP A 39 12.42 -12.07 22.49
C TRP A 39 13.65 -12.33 21.60
N LEU A 40 14.62 -11.44 21.51
CA LEU A 40 15.82 -11.67 20.68
C LEU A 40 16.64 -12.86 21.22
N LEU A 41 17.06 -13.76 20.33
CA LEU A 41 17.89 -14.90 20.71
C LEU A 41 19.29 -14.43 21.08
N MET A 42 19.76 -14.86 22.24
CA MET A 42 21.18 -14.84 22.57
C MET A 42 21.93 -15.63 21.51
N GLN A 43 22.96 -15.03 20.93
CA GLN A 43 23.83 -15.76 20.02
C GLN A 43 24.95 -16.42 20.80
N GLU A 44 25.19 -17.69 20.54
CA GLU A 44 26.23 -18.48 21.20
C GLU A 44 27.19 -19.06 20.15
N LEU A 45 28.49 -19.00 20.43
CA LEU A 45 29.55 -19.58 19.60
C LEU A 45 30.50 -20.39 20.48
N LYS A 46 30.69 -21.66 20.14
CA LYS A 46 31.74 -22.53 20.67
C LYS A 46 32.65 -22.95 19.52
N ARG A 47 33.96 -22.71 19.63
CA ARG A 47 34.94 -23.24 18.66
C ARG A 47 35.34 -24.66 19.06
N SER A 48 35.72 -25.48 18.09
CA SER A 48 36.02 -26.91 18.29
C SER A 48 37.26 -27.17 19.16
N ASP A 49 38.12 -26.17 19.30
CA ASP A 49 39.38 -26.16 20.06
C ASP A 49 39.26 -25.53 21.46
N GLU A 50 38.10 -24.96 21.81
CA GLU A 50 37.90 -24.24 23.08
C GLU A 50 36.66 -24.76 23.84
N ASP A 51 36.79 -24.95 25.15
CA ASP A 51 35.65 -25.37 25.98
C ASP A 51 34.70 -24.23 26.38
N SER A 52 35.20 -22.99 26.33
CA SER A 52 34.44 -21.79 26.68
C SER A 52 33.52 -21.35 25.53
N ILE A 53 32.35 -20.82 25.89
CA ILE A 53 31.33 -20.37 24.95
C ILE A 53 31.28 -18.85 24.98
N LEU A 54 31.35 -18.22 23.81
CA LEU A 54 31.06 -16.80 23.63
C LEU A 54 29.55 -16.61 23.53
N LYS A 55 28.99 -15.74 24.36
CA LYS A 55 27.57 -15.40 24.41
C LYS A 55 27.39 -13.89 24.19
N ILE A 56 26.54 -13.54 23.23
CA ILE A 56 26.18 -12.15 22.94
C ILE A 56 24.67 -12.01 23.09
N LYS A 57 24.23 -11.13 24.02
CA LYS A 57 22.82 -10.89 24.31
C LYS A 57 22.50 -9.41 24.24
N VAL A 58 21.40 -9.06 23.57
CA VAL A 58 20.83 -7.71 23.63
C VAL A 58 20.12 -7.52 24.97
N THR A 59 20.47 -6.45 25.69
CA THR A 59 19.87 -6.13 26.99
C THR A 59 18.88 -4.99 26.89
N ASN A 60 19.18 -3.97 26.08
CA ASN A 60 18.35 -2.79 25.92
C ASN A 60 18.46 -2.20 24.51
N LEU A 61 17.38 -1.56 24.07
CA LEU A 61 17.27 -0.88 22.78
C LEU A 61 16.68 0.50 23.03
N ASP A 62 17.40 1.54 22.65
CA ASP A 62 16.95 2.93 22.82
C ASP A 62 17.08 3.71 21.51
N LEU A 63 15.99 4.30 21.04
CA LEU A 63 15.95 5.08 19.80
C LEU A 63 15.80 6.56 20.12
N SER A 64 16.85 7.32 19.81
CA SER A 64 16.87 8.76 20.02
C SER A 64 15.98 9.53 19.04
N ARG A 65 15.57 10.74 19.42
CA ARG A 65 14.95 11.70 18.49
C ARG A 65 15.97 12.15 17.42
N PRO A 66 15.55 12.53 16.20
CA PRO A 66 16.47 13.01 15.18
C PRO A 66 17.25 14.24 15.62
N HIS A 67 18.56 14.19 15.51
CA HIS A 67 19.46 15.30 15.83
C HIS A 67 20.64 15.32 14.86
N ASN A 68 21.28 16.48 14.71
CA ASN A 68 22.52 16.61 13.95
C ASN A 68 23.73 16.24 14.80
N ASP A 69 24.92 16.24 14.20
CA ASP A 69 26.19 15.92 14.88
C ASP A 69 26.50 16.86 16.06
N ARG A 70 25.85 18.02 16.12
CA ARG A 70 25.94 19.00 17.21
C ARG A 70 24.83 18.83 18.26
N ALA A 71 24.13 17.70 18.25
CA ALA A 71 23.00 17.36 19.11
C ALA A 71 21.81 18.35 19.05
N GLN A 72 21.68 19.13 17.98
CA GLN A 72 20.54 20.02 17.77
C GLN A 72 19.38 19.26 17.10
N PRO A 73 18.12 19.60 17.40
CA PRO A 73 16.97 18.94 16.79
C PRO A 73 16.95 19.17 15.28
N ILE A 74 16.75 18.08 14.54
CA ILE A 74 16.46 18.13 13.10
C ILE A 74 14.94 18.07 12.93
N TYR A 75 14.37 18.89 12.05
CA TYR A 75 12.95 18.88 11.70
C TYR A 75 12.70 18.20 10.34
N PRO A 76 11.51 17.62 10.12
CA PRO A 76 11.23 16.87 8.88
C PRO A 76 11.44 17.69 7.60
N TYR A 77 11.07 18.97 7.57
CA TYR A 77 11.29 19.84 6.40
C TYR A 77 12.77 19.95 6.00
N GLN A 78 13.69 19.95 6.96
CA GLN A 78 15.12 20.00 6.68
C GLN A 78 15.59 18.73 5.95
N CYS A 79 15.07 17.56 6.34
CA CYS A 79 15.35 16.29 5.65
C CYS A 79 14.76 16.24 4.24
N ARG A 80 13.56 16.82 4.02
CA ARG A 80 12.96 16.93 2.68
C ARG A 80 13.85 17.76 1.76
N LEU A 81 14.22 18.97 2.20
CA LEU A 81 15.12 19.87 1.47
C LEU A 81 16.50 19.21 1.23
N GLY A 82 17.10 18.64 2.28
CA GLY A 82 18.41 17.99 2.24
C GLY A 82 18.46 16.66 1.48
N GLY A 83 17.32 16.03 1.20
CA GLY A 83 17.29 14.72 0.52
C GLY A 83 17.73 13.57 1.41
N THR A 84 17.64 13.77 2.73
CA THR A 84 18.09 12.81 3.73
C THR A 84 16.89 12.08 4.35
N THR A 85 17.17 11.06 5.16
CA THR A 85 16.15 10.36 5.93
C THR A 85 15.96 11.08 7.26
N TYR A 86 14.71 11.31 7.65
CA TYR A 86 14.37 11.75 9.00
C TYR A 86 14.48 10.55 9.95
N GLY A 87 15.68 10.36 10.50
CA GLY A 87 16.01 9.19 11.31
C GLY A 87 16.69 9.55 12.62
N GLY A 88 16.53 8.68 13.60
CA GLY A 88 17.21 8.74 14.89
C GLY A 88 18.38 7.75 14.95
N VAL A 89 19.17 7.84 16.03
CA VAL A 89 20.22 6.88 16.35
C VAL A 89 19.66 5.82 17.30
N LEU A 90 19.73 4.55 16.89
CA LEU A 90 19.38 3.40 17.71
C LEU A 90 20.62 2.92 18.46
N LYS A 91 20.61 3.05 19.78
CA LYS A 91 21.59 2.45 20.68
C LYS A 91 21.17 1.01 21.00
N VAL A 92 22.07 0.06 20.76
CA VAL A 92 21.88 -1.36 21.08
C VAL A 92 22.88 -1.73 22.17
N ASP A 93 22.37 -1.96 23.38
CA ASP A 93 23.19 -2.40 24.52
C ASP A 93 23.34 -3.92 24.50
N LEU A 94 24.58 -4.39 24.61
CA LEU A 94 24.98 -5.79 24.47
C LEU A 94 25.76 -6.25 25.71
N ASP A 95 25.39 -7.43 26.22
CA ASP A 95 26.20 -8.18 27.16
C ASP A 95 26.99 -9.24 26.38
N VAL A 96 28.32 -9.17 26.44
CA VAL A 96 29.26 -10.12 25.84
C VAL A 96 29.95 -10.89 26.96
N LYS A 97 29.84 -12.22 26.95
CA LYS A 97 30.46 -13.09 27.97
C LYS A 97 31.17 -14.26 27.30
N TYR A 98 32.42 -14.51 27.69
CA TYR A 98 33.19 -15.68 27.24
C TYR A 98 33.63 -16.52 28.44
N GLY A 99 33.17 -17.76 28.53
CA GLY A 99 33.50 -18.67 29.64
C GLY A 99 33.17 -18.06 31.02
N ASP A 100 34.13 -18.11 31.94
CA ASP A 100 34.04 -17.54 33.30
C ASP A 100 34.53 -16.09 33.40
N LEU A 101 34.90 -15.46 32.28
CA LEU A 101 35.28 -14.05 32.30
C LEU A 101 34.11 -13.15 32.72
N PRO A 102 34.40 -11.98 33.34
CA PRO A 102 33.39 -10.97 33.61
C PRO A 102 32.60 -10.60 32.35
N THR A 103 31.30 -10.35 32.53
CA THR A 103 30.44 -9.88 31.43
C THR A 103 30.87 -8.49 31.00
N HIS A 104 31.30 -8.36 29.75
CA HIS A 104 31.65 -7.09 29.12
C HIS A 104 30.39 -6.44 28.57
N LYS A 105 30.11 -5.22 29.02
CA LYS A 105 28.96 -4.43 28.56
C LYS A 105 29.43 -3.45 27.52
N THR A 106 28.84 -3.54 26.33
CA THR A 106 29.19 -2.69 25.19
C THR A 106 27.92 -2.16 24.52
N SER A 107 28.04 -1.05 23.80
CA SER A 107 26.91 -0.46 23.06
C SER A 107 27.34 -0.19 21.62
N VAL A 108 26.49 -0.53 20.67
CA VAL A 108 26.66 -0.13 19.26
C VAL A 108 25.59 0.86 18.85
N PHE A 109 25.93 1.78 17.95
CA PHE A 109 25.06 2.85 17.49
C PHE A 109 24.71 2.66 16.02
N CYS A 110 23.43 2.38 15.74
CA CYS A 110 22.91 2.29 14.38
C CYS A 110 22.27 3.63 13.99
N GLU A 111 22.88 4.35 13.06
CA GLU A 111 22.41 5.67 12.63
C GLU A 111 21.22 5.60 11.66
N ASN A 112 20.55 6.75 11.45
CA ASN A 112 19.49 6.98 10.47
C ASN A 112 18.33 5.96 10.47
N ILE A 113 17.94 5.46 11.64
CA ILE A 113 16.75 4.61 11.76
C ILE A 113 15.50 5.47 11.56
N PRO A 114 14.67 5.22 10.53
CA PRO A 114 13.56 6.12 10.16
C PRO A 114 12.53 6.31 11.26
N ILE A 115 12.17 7.58 11.53
CA ILE A 115 11.18 7.98 12.53
C ILE A 115 9.93 8.52 11.84
N MET A 116 8.76 8.12 12.34
CA MET A 116 7.48 8.59 11.81
C MET A 116 7.23 10.05 12.22
N VAL A 117 6.84 10.87 11.25
CA VAL A 117 6.51 12.28 11.46
C VAL A 117 5.30 12.39 12.40
N ASN A 118 5.36 13.34 13.33
CA ASN A 118 4.38 13.59 14.38
C ASN A 118 4.16 12.43 15.38
N SER A 119 5.05 11.43 15.40
CA SER A 119 5.08 10.41 16.47
C SER A 119 5.74 10.93 17.75
N CYS A 120 5.71 10.17 18.84
CA CYS A 120 6.30 10.54 20.12
C CYS A 120 7.82 10.81 20.10
N LEU A 121 8.53 10.29 19.07
CA LEU A 121 9.96 10.55 18.82
C LEU A 121 10.22 11.66 17.79
N CYS A 122 9.17 12.23 17.21
CA CYS A 122 9.27 13.38 16.33
C CYS A 122 9.23 14.68 17.15
N HIS A 123 10.01 15.68 16.73
CA HIS A 123 9.98 17.00 17.38
C HIS A 123 8.70 17.79 17.12
N LEU A 124 7.87 17.39 16.15
CA LEU A 124 6.56 18.02 15.89
C LEU A 124 5.47 17.61 16.87
N ASN A 125 5.69 16.54 17.64
CA ASN A 125 4.68 16.02 18.54
C ASN A 125 4.44 16.98 19.72
N GLY A 126 3.17 17.32 19.96
CA GLY A 126 2.77 18.27 21.00
C GLY A 126 2.85 19.75 20.61
N MET A 127 3.32 20.08 19.40
CA MET A 127 3.31 21.45 18.88
C MET A 127 1.90 21.87 18.46
N SER A 128 1.52 23.12 18.78
CA SER A 128 0.29 23.71 18.27
C SER A 128 0.36 23.91 16.74
N PRO A 129 -0.78 24.05 16.04
CA PRO A 129 -0.78 24.36 14.61
C PRO A 129 0.05 25.62 14.28
N SER A 130 -0.02 26.67 15.11
CA SER A 130 0.78 27.89 14.96
C SER A 130 2.29 27.66 15.15
N ASP A 131 2.69 26.82 16.10
CA ASP A 131 4.12 26.51 16.33
C ASP A 131 4.71 25.78 15.13
N LYS A 132 3.93 24.87 14.52
CA LYS A 132 4.35 24.16 13.30
C LYS A 132 4.58 25.12 12.15
N THR A 133 3.69 26.09 11.95
CA THR A 133 3.85 27.13 10.93
C THR A 133 5.08 27.99 11.21
N ALA A 134 5.37 28.32 12.48
CA ALA A 134 6.55 29.10 12.86
C ALA A 134 7.88 28.41 12.48
N ILE A 135 7.90 27.07 12.41
CA ILE A 135 9.06 26.28 11.94
C ILE A 135 8.92 25.79 10.49
N LEU A 136 8.04 26.42 9.70
CA LEU A 136 7.83 26.18 8.27
C LEU A 136 7.19 24.81 7.89
N GLU A 137 6.56 24.14 8.85
CA GLU A 137 5.67 23.00 8.58
C GLU A 137 4.22 23.47 8.33
N GLU A 138 3.39 22.55 7.84
CA GLU A 138 1.99 22.85 7.51
C GLU A 138 1.15 22.92 8.79
N GLU A 139 0.17 23.82 8.86
CA GLU A 139 -0.72 23.95 10.02
C GLU A 139 -1.45 22.62 10.29
N THR A 140 -1.92 21.97 9.23
CA THR A 140 -2.57 20.65 9.26
C THR A 140 -1.59 19.48 9.25
N GLU A 141 -0.29 19.68 9.54
CA GLU A 141 0.70 18.59 9.54
C GLU A 141 0.45 17.62 10.70
N SER A 142 -0.24 16.52 10.39
CA SER A 142 -0.63 15.50 11.35
C SER A 142 0.24 14.24 11.31
N GLY A 143 1.18 14.12 10.35
CA GLY A 143 2.16 13.04 10.29
C GLY A 143 1.61 11.69 9.81
N GLY A 144 2.09 10.59 10.39
CA GLY A 144 1.68 9.22 10.00
C GLY A 144 2.48 8.61 8.84
N TYR A 145 3.51 9.30 8.35
CA TYR A 145 4.42 8.87 7.29
C TYR A 145 5.88 9.06 7.73
N PHE A 146 6.82 8.61 6.90
CA PHE A 146 8.26 8.71 7.12
C PHE A 146 8.90 9.56 6.02
N VAL A 147 9.90 10.38 6.35
CA VAL A 147 10.74 11.04 5.33
C VAL A 147 11.96 10.17 5.08
N ALA A 148 12.07 9.55 3.90
CA ALA A 148 13.17 8.67 3.54
C ALA A 148 13.80 9.11 2.21
N GLY A 149 15.08 9.47 2.25
CA GLY A 149 15.78 10.04 1.08
C GLY A 149 15.13 11.31 0.53
N GLY A 150 14.57 12.15 1.41
CA GLY A 150 13.83 13.37 1.06
C GLY A 150 12.39 13.17 0.55
N TYR A 151 11.89 11.94 0.51
CA TYR A 151 10.53 11.64 0.05
C TYR A 151 9.63 11.19 1.20
N ASP A 152 8.36 11.64 1.17
CA ASP A 152 7.33 11.16 2.07
C ASP A 152 6.91 9.72 1.67
N LYS A 153 7.11 8.77 2.59
CA LYS A 153 6.84 7.33 2.43
C LYS A 153 5.86 6.84 3.50
N ILE A 154 4.91 6.02 3.09
CA ILE A 154 3.92 5.39 3.98
C ILE A 154 4.09 3.88 3.93
N LEU A 155 4.10 3.23 5.08
CA LEU A 155 3.89 1.79 5.19
C LEU A 155 2.40 1.50 5.11
N ARG A 156 1.97 0.68 4.15
CA ARG A 156 0.55 0.44 3.88
C ARG A 156 -0.09 -0.45 4.94
N LEU A 157 -1.38 -0.23 5.19
CA LEU A 157 -2.21 -1.21 5.89
C LEU A 157 -2.46 -2.41 4.97
N LEU A 158 -2.21 -3.60 5.49
CA LEU A 158 -2.39 -4.87 4.78
C LEU A 158 -3.38 -5.76 5.54
N ILE A 159 -4.34 -6.35 4.82
CA ILE A 159 -5.26 -7.32 5.41
C ILE A 159 -4.49 -8.62 5.69
N LEU A 160 -4.46 -9.01 6.95
CA LEU A 160 -4.02 -10.32 7.41
C LEU A 160 -5.22 -11.12 7.90
N ASN A 161 -5.05 -12.43 8.00
CA ASN A 161 -6.03 -13.26 8.69
C ASN A 161 -5.96 -12.96 10.19
N ARG A 162 -7.10 -13.00 10.85
CA ARG A 162 -7.23 -12.77 12.28
C ARG A 162 -6.27 -13.65 13.06
N GLN A 163 -5.50 -13.04 13.95
CA GLN A 163 -4.60 -13.76 14.83
C GLN A 163 -5.37 -14.50 15.92
N ASN A 164 -4.79 -15.60 16.38
CA ASN A 164 -5.23 -16.37 17.55
C ASN A 164 -6.68 -16.88 17.46
N TYR A 165 -7.25 -16.94 16.24
CA TYR A 165 -8.49 -17.64 15.92
C TYR A 165 -8.18 -18.94 15.19
N VAL A 166 -8.82 -20.03 15.60
CA VAL A 166 -8.66 -21.33 14.95
C VAL A 166 -9.62 -21.40 13.77
N PHE A 167 -9.10 -21.27 12.57
CA PHE A 167 -9.88 -21.46 11.34
C PHE A 167 -10.06 -22.95 11.04
N ALA A 168 -11.27 -23.34 10.62
CA ALA A 168 -11.57 -24.62 9.99
C ALA A 168 -11.67 -24.39 8.48
N LEU A 169 -10.80 -25.01 7.68
CA LEU A 169 -10.61 -24.66 6.28
C LEU A 169 -10.71 -25.87 5.36
N GLU A 170 -11.33 -25.65 4.20
CA GLU A 170 -11.31 -26.58 3.08
C GLU A 170 -10.69 -25.90 1.85
N ARG A 171 -9.54 -26.41 1.40
CA ARG A 171 -8.76 -25.83 0.30
C ARG A 171 -8.11 -26.90 -0.56
N GLY A 172 -8.29 -26.82 -1.88
CA GLY A 172 -7.63 -27.73 -2.83
C GLY A 172 -6.09 -27.71 -2.76
N SER A 173 -5.50 -26.59 -2.34
CA SER A 173 -4.04 -26.48 -2.16
C SER A 173 -3.49 -27.25 -0.96
N PHE A 174 -4.35 -27.81 -0.11
CA PHE A 174 -3.93 -28.72 0.96
C PHE A 174 -3.77 -30.15 0.43
N GLY A 175 -4.68 -30.63 -0.42
CA GLY A 175 -4.56 -31.93 -1.06
C GLY A 175 -3.32 -32.03 -1.98
N SER A 176 -2.90 -30.93 -2.60
CA SER A 176 -1.71 -30.90 -3.46
C SER A 176 -0.36 -31.00 -2.71
N ARG A 177 -0.37 -31.14 -1.37
CA ARG A 177 0.86 -31.20 -0.56
C ARG A 177 1.47 -32.60 -0.46
N GLY A 178 0.73 -33.63 -0.83
CA GLY A 178 1.19 -35.02 -0.87
C GLY A 178 0.02 -35.99 -1.05
N ASN A 179 0.31 -37.23 -1.48
CA ASN A 179 -0.71 -38.19 -1.92
C ASN A 179 -1.80 -38.50 -0.87
N ASN A 180 -1.45 -38.46 0.42
CA ASN A 180 -2.39 -38.77 1.51
C ASN A 180 -3.06 -37.53 2.11
N PHE A 181 -2.72 -36.32 1.68
CA PHE A 181 -3.31 -35.10 2.23
C PHE A 181 -4.73 -34.90 1.71
N THR A 182 -5.65 -34.55 2.60
CA THR A 182 -6.99 -34.10 2.20
C THR A 182 -7.02 -32.59 2.01
N ASN A 183 -8.16 -32.08 1.54
CA ASN A 183 -8.40 -30.65 1.41
C ASN A 183 -8.70 -29.95 2.75
N MET A 184 -8.79 -30.70 3.86
CA MET A 184 -9.24 -30.18 5.15
C MET A 184 -8.09 -29.96 6.13
N ALA A 185 -8.09 -28.80 6.78
CA ALA A 185 -7.14 -28.49 7.84
C ALA A 185 -7.72 -27.45 8.80
N THR A 186 -7.26 -27.46 10.05
CA THR A 186 -7.38 -26.29 10.92
C THR A 186 -6.13 -25.43 10.84
N SER A 187 -6.28 -24.11 10.93
CA SER A 187 -5.19 -23.15 10.77
C SER A 187 -5.29 -22.06 11.83
N LEU A 188 -4.16 -21.71 12.43
CA LEU A 188 -4.07 -20.60 13.38
C LEU A 188 -2.85 -19.75 13.06
N ARG A 189 -3.08 -18.45 12.82
CA ARG A 189 -2.01 -17.45 12.76
C ARG A 189 -1.76 -16.97 14.18
N SER A 190 -0.55 -17.19 14.68
CA SER A 190 -0.10 -16.68 15.97
C SER A 190 0.94 -15.59 15.78
N VAL A 191 0.92 -14.59 16.66
CA VAL A 191 1.83 -13.44 16.58
C VAL A 191 2.83 -13.52 17.73
N ALA A 192 4.10 -13.36 17.40
CA ALA A 192 5.19 -13.32 18.36
C ALA A 192 5.31 -11.93 19.01
N PRO A 193 6.00 -11.81 20.16
CA PRO A 193 6.21 -10.52 20.83
C PRO A 193 6.86 -9.43 19.96
N ASP A 194 7.65 -9.81 18.95
CA ASP A 194 8.25 -8.87 17.97
C ASP A 194 7.32 -8.54 16.79
N CYS A 195 6.04 -8.91 16.85
CA CYS A 195 5.03 -8.78 15.81
C CYS A 195 5.25 -9.63 14.55
N SER A 196 6.28 -10.47 14.49
CA SER A 196 6.36 -11.50 13.46
C SER A 196 5.26 -12.54 13.66
N SER A 197 4.83 -13.24 12.61
CA SER A 197 3.75 -14.22 12.73
C SER A 197 4.15 -15.61 12.24
N VAL A 198 3.54 -16.63 12.86
CA VAL A 198 3.70 -18.04 12.54
C VAL A 198 2.32 -18.63 12.32
N THR A 199 2.11 -19.24 11.16
CA THR A 199 0.85 -19.92 10.83
C THR A 199 1.02 -21.42 11.00
N THR A 200 0.40 -21.96 12.04
CA THR A 200 0.40 -23.40 12.32
C THR A 200 -0.86 -24.02 11.73
N ASN A 201 -0.70 -25.09 10.95
CA ASN A 201 -1.81 -25.85 10.39
C ASN A 201 -1.80 -27.28 10.94
N VAL A 202 -2.98 -27.83 11.23
CA VAL A 202 -3.18 -29.26 11.47
C VAL A 202 -3.93 -29.82 10.27
N HIS A 203 -3.25 -30.64 9.47
CA HIS A 203 -3.79 -31.24 8.26
C HIS A 203 -4.39 -32.61 8.55
N TYR A 204 -5.54 -32.91 7.95
CA TYR A 204 -6.14 -34.23 7.99
C TYR A 204 -5.69 -35.07 6.78
N LEU A 205 -5.29 -36.31 7.02
CA LEU A 205 -4.87 -37.27 5.99
C LEU A 205 -6.02 -38.23 5.67
N SER A 206 -6.02 -38.78 4.45
CA SER A 206 -6.96 -39.82 4.02
C SER A 206 -6.86 -41.10 4.85
N THR A 207 -5.68 -41.35 5.45
CA THR A 207 -5.43 -42.47 6.37
C THR A 207 -6.07 -42.29 7.76
N GLY A 208 -6.64 -41.11 8.03
CA GLY A 208 -7.19 -40.75 9.35
C GLY A 208 -6.20 -40.10 10.31
N ASN A 209 -4.92 -40.01 9.94
CA ASN A 209 -3.87 -39.37 10.74
C ASN A 209 -3.93 -37.83 10.61
N MET A 210 -3.32 -37.13 11.58
CA MET A 210 -3.20 -35.67 11.59
C MET A 210 -1.75 -35.22 11.66
N MET A 211 -1.38 -34.23 10.82
CA MET A 211 -0.02 -33.70 10.72
C MET A 211 0.02 -32.21 11.04
N VAL A 212 0.92 -31.80 11.92
CA VAL A 212 1.19 -30.40 12.29
C VAL A 212 2.25 -29.82 11.37
N LEU A 213 1.98 -28.65 10.79
CA LEU A 213 2.90 -27.88 9.97
C LEU A 213 3.73 -26.91 10.80
N PHE A 214 5.06 -26.99 10.65
CA PHE A 214 6.03 -26.00 11.12
C PHE A 214 6.60 -25.22 9.92
N PRO A 215 6.23 -23.95 9.72
CA PRO A 215 6.83 -23.11 8.69
C PRO A 215 8.12 -22.47 9.21
N ILE A 216 9.27 -22.89 8.69
CA ILE A 216 10.59 -22.39 9.11
C ILE A 216 11.33 -21.88 7.89
N GLN A 217 11.67 -20.57 7.86
CA GLN A 217 12.48 -19.95 6.81
C GLN A 217 12.03 -20.30 5.38
N ARG A 218 10.72 -20.15 5.10
CA ARG A 218 10.05 -20.48 3.82
C ARG A 218 9.95 -21.98 3.48
N ARG A 219 10.41 -22.87 4.36
CA ARG A 219 10.26 -24.32 4.21
C ARG A 219 9.10 -24.83 5.08
N MET A 220 8.43 -25.87 4.61
CA MET A 220 7.30 -26.50 5.28
C MET A 220 7.74 -27.86 5.83
N PHE A 221 7.64 -28.05 7.14
CA PHE A 221 7.92 -29.31 7.81
C PHE A 221 6.64 -29.88 8.41
N PHE A 222 6.38 -31.17 8.20
CA PHE A 222 5.18 -31.83 8.70
C PHE A 222 5.55 -32.87 9.76
N VAL A 223 4.92 -32.78 10.93
CA VAL A 223 5.18 -33.66 12.08
C VAL A 223 3.86 -34.29 12.55
N PRO A 224 3.80 -35.59 12.85
CA PRO A 224 2.59 -36.21 13.38
C PRO A 224 2.12 -35.55 14.67
N LEU A 225 0.80 -35.31 14.78
CA LEU A 225 0.21 -34.63 15.93
C LEU A 225 0.55 -35.27 17.30
N PRO A 226 0.54 -36.61 17.49
CA PRO A 226 0.90 -37.22 18.76
C PRO A 226 2.33 -36.91 19.20
N VAL A 227 3.28 -36.87 18.26
CA VAL A 227 4.68 -36.59 18.57
C VAL A 227 4.83 -35.18 19.13
N VAL A 228 4.11 -34.21 18.55
CA VAL A 228 4.10 -32.83 19.05
C VAL A 228 3.42 -32.74 20.42
N LEU A 229 2.31 -33.44 20.63
CA LEU A 229 1.59 -33.48 21.91
C LEU A 229 2.48 -34.04 23.04
N ARG A 230 3.16 -35.17 22.80
CA ARG A 230 4.09 -35.78 23.76
C ARG A 230 5.33 -34.92 24.02
N ALA A 231 5.80 -34.17 23.02
CA ALA A 231 6.95 -33.27 23.21
C ALA A 231 6.64 -32.09 24.16
N LEU A 232 5.36 -31.67 24.24
CA LEU A 232 4.91 -30.55 25.06
C LEU A 232 4.77 -30.92 26.54
N ILE A 233 4.10 -32.04 26.85
CA ILE A 233 3.88 -32.52 28.21
C ILE A 233 4.06 -34.04 28.28
N GLU A 234 4.47 -34.51 29.45
CA GLU A 234 4.45 -35.95 29.75
C GLU A 234 3.01 -36.43 29.87
N CYS A 235 2.58 -37.30 28.95
CA CYS A 235 1.21 -37.81 28.87
C CYS A 235 1.18 -39.22 28.28
N ASP A 236 0.22 -40.02 28.75
CA ASP A 236 -0.09 -41.34 28.21
C ASP A 236 -1.15 -41.26 27.09
N ASP A 237 -1.31 -42.37 26.37
CA ASP A 237 -2.24 -42.48 25.24
C ASP A 237 -3.68 -42.28 25.69
N GLN A 238 -4.00 -42.73 26.90
CA GLN A 238 -5.32 -42.56 27.50
C GLN A 238 -5.64 -41.07 27.73
N SER A 239 -4.69 -40.28 28.23
CA SER A 239 -4.88 -38.84 28.44
C SER A 239 -5.10 -38.10 27.12
N ILE A 240 -4.34 -38.42 26.08
CA ILE A 240 -4.54 -37.83 24.75
C ILE A 240 -5.91 -38.24 24.19
N TYR A 241 -6.26 -39.53 24.31
CA TYR A 241 -7.53 -40.06 23.84
C TYR A 241 -8.73 -39.37 24.52
N LEU A 242 -8.75 -39.30 25.85
CA LEU A 242 -9.80 -38.64 26.63
C LEU A 242 -9.85 -37.14 26.36
N SER A 243 -8.69 -36.50 26.15
CA SER A 243 -8.63 -35.07 25.85
C SER A 243 -9.31 -34.72 24.53
N ILE A 244 -9.21 -35.58 23.50
CA ILE A 244 -9.86 -35.35 22.19
C ILE A 244 -11.32 -35.84 22.19
N THR A 245 -11.60 -37.00 22.77
CA THR A 245 -12.93 -37.65 22.72
C THR A 245 -13.91 -37.15 23.78
N GLU A 246 -13.43 -36.51 24.86
CA GLU A 246 -14.24 -36.06 26.00
C GLU A 246 -15.01 -37.21 26.70
N GLY A 247 -14.58 -38.46 26.50
CA GLY A 247 -15.31 -39.65 26.97
C GLY A 247 -16.65 -39.88 26.27
N LYS A 248 -16.92 -39.18 25.16
CA LYS A 248 -18.11 -39.40 24.33
C LYS A 248 -17.90 -40.66 23.47
N ASN A 249 -18.95 -41.47 23.35
CA ASN A 249 -18.91 -42.69 22.54
C ASN A 249 -19.23 -42.39 21.06
N ASP A 250 -18.39 -41.59 20.40
CA ASP A 250 -18.47 -41.31 18.97
C ASP A 250 -17.49 -42.21 18.19
N THR A 251 -18.01 -43.24 17.53
CA THR A 251 -17.19 -44.23 16.81
C THR A 251 -16.30 -43.61 15.75
N PHE A 252 -16.76 -42.57 15.04
CA PHE A 252 -15.98 -41.91 14.01
C PHE A 252 -14.74 -41.23 14.59
N VAL A 253 -14.92 -40.46 15.67
CA VAL A 253 -13.82 -39.76 16.36
C VAL A 253 -12.87 -40.79 17.00
N ASN A 254 -13.43 -41.79 17.68
CA ASN A 254 -12.68 -42.80 18.41
C ASN A 254 -11.72 -43.57 17.49
N ASP A 255 -12.19 -44.04 16.34
CA ASP A 255 -11.36 -44.81 15.39
C ASP A 255 -10.20 -43.97 14.84
N ARG A 256 -10.42 -42.68 14.58
CA ARG A 256 -9.39 -41.77 14.05
C ARG A 256 -8.33 -41.43 15.09
N VAL A 257 -8.74 -41.19 16.34
CA VAL A 257 -7.80 -40.94 17.43
C VAL A 257 -6.97 -42.20 17.72
N ILE A 258 -7.57 -43.39 17.69
CA ILE A 258 -6.84 -44.67 17.84
C ILE A 258 -5.83 -44.87 16.70
N ALA A 259 -6.22 -44.63 15.45
CA ALA A 259 -5.30 -44.73 14.31
C ALA A 259 -4.12 -43.76 14.45
N MET A 260 -4.39 -42.52 14.87
CA MET A 260 -3.38 -41.51 15.12
C MET A 260 -2.38 -41.94 16.22
N LEU A 261 -2.86 -42.51 17.33
CA LEU A 261 -2.00 -42.99 18.42
C LEU A 261 -1.15 -44.20 18.01
N ARG A 262 -1.73 -45.15 17.27
CA ARG A 262 -1.00 -46.31 16.71
C ARG A 262 0.18 -45.88 15.83
N TYR A 263 0.00 -44.85 15.02
CA TYR A 263 1.07 -44.32 14.18
C TYR A 263 2.28 -43.83 14.99
N SER A 264 2.06 -43.19 16.15
CA SER A 264 3.14 -42.80 17.07
C SER A 264 3.85 -44.01 17.68
N ALA A 265 3.09 -45.06 18.00
CA ALA A 265 3.63 -46.30 18.56
C ALA A 265 4.48 -47.07 17.55
N GLU A 266 4.08 -47.11 16.27
CA GLU A 266 4.85 -47.71 15.17
C GLU A 266 6.19 -47.00 14.94
N MET A 267 6.26 -45.69 15.20
CA MET A 267 7.51 -44.92 15.17
C MET A 267 8.42 -45.17 16.39
N GLY A 268 7.95 -45.90 17.41
CA GLY A 268 8.69 -46.11 18.66
C GLY A 268 8.80 -44.86 19.54
N LEU A 269 7.93 -43.86 19.34
CA LEU A 269 7.93 -42.58 20.05
C LEU A 269 6.78 -42.53 21.06
N LEU A 270 7.03 -43.05 22.27
CA LEU A 270 6.02 -43.22 23.33
C LEU A 270 6.22 -42.26 24.51
N THR A 271 7.46 -41.84 24.79
CA THR A 271 7.77 -40.95 25.92
C THR A 271 8.07 -39.52 25.45
N GLN A 272 7.97 -38.55 26.37
CA GLN A 272 8.32 -37.16 26.09
C GLN A 272 9.80 -37.03 25.68
N ALA A 273 10.71 -37.74 26.38
CA ALA A 273 12.14 -37.72 26.07
C ALA A 273 12.43 -38.20 24.63
N GLN A 274 11.80 -39.30 24.21
CA GLN A 274 11.92 -39.82 22.84
C GLN A 274 11.39 -38.83 21.80
N ALA A 275 10.22 -38.23 22.05
CA ALA A 275 9.63 -37.25 21.12
C ALA A 275 10.50 -36.00 20.97
N ARG A 276 11.07 -35.50 22.08
CA ARG A 276 11.95 -34.33 22.07
C ARG A 276 13.30 -34.62 21.40
N ASP A 277 13.88 -35.79 21.65
CA ASP A 277 15.12 -36.23 21.00
C ASP A 277 14.93 -36.31 19.47
N TYR A 278 13.83 -36.93 19.03
CA TYR A 278 13.45 -37.03 17.63
C TYR A 278 13.33 -35.64 16.96
N LEU A 279 12.57 -34.72 17.56
CA LEU A 279 12.41 -33.38 17.02
C LEU A 279 13.72 -32.59 17.01
N GLY A 280 14.53 -32.70 18.06
CA GLY A 280 15.84 -32.05 18.13
C GLY A 280 16.77 -32.49 16.99
N ALA A 281 16.92 -33.81 16.81
CA ALA A 281 17.79 -34.39 15.80
C ALA A 281 17.41 -33.96 14.37
N HIS A 282 16.10 -33.91 14.07
CA HIS A 282 15.61 -33.60 12.73
C HIS A 282 15.57 -32.09 12.40
N PHE A 283 15.43 -31.21 13.40
CA PHE A 283 15.24 -29.78 13.17
C PHE A 283 16.49 -28.92 13.42
N ALA A 284 17.59 -29.47 13.93
CA ALA A 284 18.84 -28.76 14.23
C ALA A 284 19.30 -27.78 13.14
N ARG A 285 19.39 -28.26 11.89
CA ARG A 285 19.79 -27.44 10.73
C ARG A 285 18.72 -26.43 10.30
N ALA A 286 17.44 -26.77 10.47
CA ALA A 286 16.33 -25.92 10.04
C ALA A 286 16.19 -24.68 10.92
N VAL A 287 16.33 -24.84 12.24
CA VAL A 287 16.28 -23.71 13.20
C VAL A 287 17.61 -22.97 13.32
N GLN A 288 18.67 -23.45 12.66
CA GLN A 288 20.04 -22.94 12.75
C GLN A 288 20.54 -22.91 14.20
N ALA A 289 20.35 -24.02 14.92
CA ALA A 289 20.80 -24.13 16.30
C ALA A 289 22.34 -24.09 16.40
N PRO A 290 22.90 -23.54 17.49
CA PRO A 290 24.33 -23.67 17.79
C PRO A 290 24.78 -25.13 17.84
N SER A 291 26.02 -25.41 17.44
CA SER A 291 26.56 -26.77 17.31
C SER A 291 26.63 -27.55 18.63
N HIS A 292 26.73 -26.85 19.77
CA HIS A 292 26.81 -27.47 21.10
C HIS A 292 25.45 -27.72 21.75
N PHE A 293 24.33 -27.34 21.10
CA PHE A 293 23.01 -27.61 21.66
C PHE A 293 22.68 -29.10 21.55
N ASN A 294 22.18 -29.68 22.64
CA ASN A 294 21.62 -31.03 22.60
C ASN A 294 20.23 -31.04 21.95
N ASN A 295 19.73 -32.23 21.60
CA ASN A 295 18.44 -32.37 20.92
C ASN A 295 17.26 -31.79 21.73
N ASP A 296 17.26 -31.90 23.06
CA ASP A 296 16.21 -31.33 23.92
C ASP A 296 16.16 -29.79 23.83
N MET A 297 17.33 -29.12 23.90
CA MET A 297 17.43 -27.66 23.75
C MET A 297 16.97 -27.19 22.37
N ILE A 298 17.29 -27.96 21.31
CA ILE A 298 16.84 -27.67 19.95
C ILE A 298 15.33 -27.82 19.83
N CYS A 299 14.76 -28.87 20.42
CA CYS A 299 13.32 -29.08 20.47
C CYS A 299 12.62 -27.94 21.22
N GLN A 300 13.15 -27.51 22.37
CA GLN A 300 12.61 -26.38 23.12
C GLN A 300 12.61 -25.10 22.28
N LEU A 301 13.72 -24.81 21.59
CA LEU A 301 13.82 -23.67 20.66
C LEU A 301 12.79 -23.76 19.52
N LEU A 302 12.59 -24.94 18.95
CA LEU A 302 11.58 -25.17 17.91
C LEU A 302 10.18 -24.85 18.42
N LEU A 303 9.79 -25.42 19.57
CA LEU A 303 8.47 -25.25 20.16
C LEU A 303 8.21 -23.80 20.60
N ASP A 304 9.21 -23.09 21.10
CA ASP A 304 9.04 -21.71 21.58
C ASP A 304 8.97 -20.68 20.46
N ARG A 305 9.62 -20.92 19.32
CA ARG A 305 9.68 -19.96 18.20
C ARG A 305 8.68 -20.25 17.10
N TYR A 306 8.38 -21.52 16.85
CA TYR A 306 7.62 -21.96 15.68
C TYR A 306 6.31 -22.69 16.00
N LEU A 307 5.98 -22.90 17.29
CA LEU A 307 4.67 -23.39 17.72
C LEU A 307 4.01 -22.40 18.68
N PHE A 308 3.01 -21.68 18.18
CA PHE A 308 2.21 -20.72 18.96
C PHE A 308 3.07 -19.74 19.78
N PRO A 309 3.95 -18.93 19.17
CA PRO A 309 4.83 -17.98 19.87
C PRO A 309 4.10 -17.03 20.83
N HIS A 310 2.81 -16.72 20.61
CA HIS A 310 1.98 -15.94 21.54
C HIS A 310 1.80 -16.59 22.93
N LEU A 311 1.95 -17.91 23.05
CA LEU A 311 1.86 -18.66 24.31
C LEU A 311 3.23 -18.97 24.92
N THR A 312 4.32 -18.49 24.33
CA THR A 312 5.67 -18.73 24.85
C THR A 312 5.85 -18.00 26.18
N GLY A 313 6.32 -18.73 27.20
CA GLY A 313 6.38 -18.27 28.60
C GLY A 313 5.17 -18.65 29.45
N LYS A 314 4.10 -19.18 28.86
CA LYS A 314 2.99 -19.83 29.58
C LYS A 314 3.32 -21.31 29.86
N SER A 315 2.48 -21.97 30.66
CA SER A 315 2.61 -23.41 30.88
C SER A 315 2.57 -24.17 29.54
N PRO A 316 3.42 -25.19 29.32
CA PRO A 316 3.36 -26.05 28.14
C PRO A 316 1.97 -26.64 27.87
N THR A 317 1.16 -26.83 28.92
CA THR A 317 -0.23 -27.26 28.84
C THR A 317 -1.10 -26.32 28.00
N ALA A 318 -0.81 -25.02 27.94
CA ALA A 318 -1.57 -24.07 27.12
C ALA A 318 -1.42 -24.39 25.62
N LYS A 319 -0.20 -24.69 25.16
CA LYS A 319 0.06 -25.12 23.77
C LYS A 319 -0.57 -26.48 23.48
N PHE A 320 -0.52 -27.39 24.46
CA PHE A 320 -1.15 -28.71 24.37
C PHE A 320 -2.67 -28.59 24.19
N ASN A 321 -3.35 -27.84 25.05
CA ASN A 321 -4.79 -27.62 25.01
C ASN A 321 -5.23 -26.99 23.69
N LEU A 322 -4.47 -26.02 23.16
CA LEU A 322 -4.77 -25.39 21.89
C LEU A 322 -4.68 -26.39 20.71
N LEU A 323 -3.66 -27.27 20.68
CA LEU A 323 -3.58 -28.34 19.68
C LEU A 323 -4.75 -29.32 19.78
N ILE A 324 -5.14 -29.70 20.99
CA ILE A 324 -6.30 -30.56 21.22
C ILE A 324 -7.57 -29.91 20.67
N PHE A 325 -7.78 -28.62 20.93
CA PHE A 325 -8.93 -27.89 20.40
C PHE A 325 -8.89 -27.78 18.87
N MET A 326 -7.72 -27.53 18.27
CA MET A 326 -7.55 -27.54 16.81
C MET A 326 -7.86 -28.91 16.21
N ALA A 327 -7.50 -30.01 16.88
CA ALA A 327 -7.80 -31.37 16.45
C ALA A 327 -9.29 -31.70 16.56
N LYS A 328 -9.95 -31.35 17.67
CA LYS A 328 -11.41 -31.49 17.85
C LYS A 328 -12.20 -30.76 16.76
N ARG A 329 -11.83 -29.50 16.50
CA ARG A 329 -12.46 -28.68 15.48
C ARG A 329 -12.22 -29.25 14.07
N LEU A 330 -11.04 -29.81 13.81
CA LEU A 330 -10.75 -30.49 12.54
C LEU A 330 -11.62 -31.74 12.36
N LEU A 331 -11.74 -32.59 13.38
CA LEU A 331 -12.57 -33.79 13.30
C LEU A 331 -14.05 -33.45 13.10
N SER A 332 -14.52 -32.37 13.73
CA SER A 332 -15.89 -31.84 13.53
C SER A 332 -16.11 -31.37 12.09
N LEU A 333 -15.10 -30.72 11.46
CA LEU A 333 -15.14 -30.33 10.05
C LEU A 333 -15.20 -31.56 9.14
N VAL A 334 -14.34 -32.55 9.38
CA VAL A 334 -14.27 -33.78 8.57
C VAL A 334 -15.58 -34.57 8.66
N LYS A 335 -16.21 -34.59 9.83
CA LYS A 335 -17.52 -35.24 10.03
C LYS A 335 -18.68 -34.48 9.37
N GLY A 336 -18.52 -33.17 9.12
CA GLY A 336 -19.55 -32.30 8.55
C GLY A 336 -20.43 -31.59 9.60
N ASP A 337 -20.06 -31.64 10.88
CA ASP A 337 -20.79 -31.00 11.97
C ASP A 337 -20.67 -29.46 11.95
N ILE A 338 -19.60 -28.94 11.33
CA ILE A 338 -19.33 -27.49 11.15
C ILE A 338 -19.04 -27.16 9.68
N ARG A 339 -19.23 -25.89 9.32
CA ARG A 339 -18.92 -25.37 7.99
C ARG A 339 -17.48 -24.83 7.94
N PRO A 340 -16.81 -24.84 6.78
CA PRO A 340 -15.52 -24.18 6.62
C PRO A 340 -15.67 -22.66 6.77
N ASP A 341 -14.74 -22.04 7.49
CA ASP A 341 -14.66 -20.59 7.68
C ASP A 341 -14.27 -19.88 6.37
N ASN A 342 -14.94 -18.76 6.07
CA ASN A 342 -14.57 -17.91 4.94
C ASN A 342 -13.44 -16.94 5.32
N MET A 343 -12.22 -17.22 4.88
CA MET A 343 -11.05 -16.36 5.13
C MET A 343 -11.05 -15.03 4.34
N ASP A 344 -12.00 -14.84 3.43
CA ASP A 344 -12.16 -13.59 2.68
C ASP A 344 -13.20 -12.66 3.30
N ALA A 345 -13.94 -13.11 4.31
CA ALA A 345 -14.87 -12.28 5.06
C ALA A 345 -14.12 -11.34 6.04
N ALA A 346 -14.63 -10.11 6.19
CA ALA A 346 -14.00 -9.08 7.03
C ALA A 346 -13.95 -9.45 8.53
N CYS A 347 -14.86 -10.31 9.01
CA CYS A 347 -14.83 -10.85 10.37
C CYS A 347 -13.56 -11.67 10.68
N CYS A 348 -12.99 -12.27 9.65
CA CYS A 348 -11.79 -13.10 9.69
C CYS A 348 -10.52 -12.29 9.45
N HIS A 349 -10.61 -10.95 9.35
CA HIS A 349 -9.50 -10.06 8.99
C HIS A 349 -9.01 -9.22 10.16
N GLU A 350 -7.73 -8.91 10.11
CA GLU A 350 -7.04 -7.89 10.91
C GLU A 350 -6.15 -7.06 9.99
N LEU A 351 -5.65 -5.93 10.49
CA LEU A 351 -4.85 -5.00 9.71
C LEU A 351 -3.42 -4.93 10.24
N LEU A 352 -2.46 -5.35 9.42
CA LEU A 352 -1.06 -5.07 9.66
C LEU A 352 -0.86 -3.55 9.68
N THR A 353 -0.42 -3.02 10.81
CA THR A 353 -0.16 -1.60 11.00
C THR A 353 1.31 -1.26 10.74
N PRO A 354 1.64 0.01 10.42
CA PRO A 354 3.01 0.45 10.21
C PRO A 354 3.95 0.14 11.37
N GLY A 355 3.53 0.39 12.62
CA GLY A 355 4.38 0.18 13.79
C GLY A 355 4.74 -1.29 14.03
N THR A 356 3.76 -2.18 13.85
CA THR A 356 3.98 -3.63 14.01
C THR A 356 4.89 -4.19 12.91
N LEU A 357 4.72 -3.74 11.66
CA LEU A 357 5.62 -4.07 10.55
C LEU A 357 7.03 -3.51 10.80
N TRP A 358 7.14 -2.26 11.23
CA TRP A 358 8.42 -1.61 11.50
C TRP A 358 9.20 -2.35 12.60
N LEU A 359 8.52 -2.74 13.69
CA LEU A 359 9.14 -3.49 14.79
C LEU A 359 9.61 -4.87 14.34
N ALA A 360 8.80 -5.59 13.57
CA ALA A 360 9.16 -6.92 13.07
C ALA A 360 10.36 -6.88 12.12
N VAL A 361 10.42 -5.88 11.22
CA VAL A 361 11.58 -5.69 10.32
C VAL A 361 12.82 -5.28 11.10
N LEU A 362 12.69 -4.43 12.13
CA LEU A 362 13.81 -4.04 12.97
C LEU A 362 14.34 -5.24 13.79
N SER A 363 13.45 -6.05 14.37
CA SER A 363 13.81 -7.31 15.05
C SER A 363 14.62 -8.24 14.15
N ASP A 364 14.15 -8.43 12.91
CA ASP A 364 14.83 -9.25 11.90
C ASP A 364 16.15 -8.62 11.43
N ALA A 365 16.27 -7.29 11.43
CA ALA A 365 17.52 -6.59 11.13
C ALA A 365 18.56 -6.74 12.25
N ILE A 366 18.16 -6.63 13.51
CA ILE A 366 19.03 -6.85 14.67
C ILE A 366 19.47 -8.32 14.73
N SER A 367 18.54 -9.25 14.48
CA SER A 367 18.85 -10.69 14.44
C SER A 367 19.88 -11.03 13.36
N ASP A 368 19.74 -10.45 12.16
CA ASP A 368 20.71 -10.63 11.08
C ASP A 368 22.06 -9.96 11.38
N PHE A 369 22.05 -8.80 12.03
CA PHE A 369 23.26 -8.15 12.53
C PHE A 369 24.03 -9.07 13.48
N LEU A 370 23.37 -9.59 14.52
CA LEU A 370 24.01 -10.44 15.53
C LEU A 370 24.55 -11.75 14.92
N ARG A 371 23.76 -12.40 14.05
CA ARG A 371 24.20 -13.61 13.33
C ARG A 371 25.38 -13.31 12.41
N GLY A 372 25.33 -12.20 11.68
CA GLY A 372 26.40 -11.76 10.80
C GLY A 372 27.70 -11.50 11.55
N SER A 373 27.62 -10.87 12.72
CA SER A 373 28.78 -10.65 13.59
C SER A 373 29.37 -11.95 14.12
N ILE A 374 28.54 -12.89 14.59
CA ILE A 374 29.01 -14.20 15.06
C ILE A 374 29.65 -15.00 13.92
N PHE A 375 29.08 -14.97 12.72
CA PHE A 375 29.66 -15.63 11.56
C PHE A 375 31.03 -15.04 11.18
N GLN A 376 31.20 -13.71 11.27
CA GLN A 376 32.50 -13.06 11.06
C GLN A 376 33.52 -13.47 12.14
N ILE A 377 33.11 -13.50 13.40
CA ILE A 377 33.95 -13.94 14.53
C ILE A 377 34.34 -15.42 14.38
N GLN A 378 33.42 -16.27 13.92
CA GLN A 378 33.69 -17.69 13.69
C GLN A 378 34.69 -17.91 12.55
N ARG A 379 34.63 -17.08 11.49
CA ARG A 379 35.52 -17.19 10.33
C ARG A 379 36.92 -16.60 10.58
N ASP A 380 37.06 -15.67 11.52
CA ASP A 380 38.34 -15.07 11.87
C ASP A 380 39.08 -15.92 12.91
N GLU A 381 39.81 -16.93 12.45
CA GLU A 381 40.62 -17.82 13.29
C GLU A 381 41.69 -17.08 14.10
N SER A 382 42.11 -15.88 13.66
CA SER A 382 43.13 -15.07 14.34
C SER A 382 42.61 -14.28 15.54
N LEU A 383 41.29 -14.21 15.71
CA LEU A 383 40.63 -13.50 16.80
C LEU A 383 40.42 -14.44 17.98
N THR A 384 41.02 -14.13 19.13
CA THR A 384 40.77 -14.83 20.40
C THR A 384 39.42 -14.42 20.98
N LEU A 385 38.57 -15.38 21.36
CA LEU A 385 37.20 -15.08 21.81
C LEU A 385 37.11 -14.29 23.14
N GLY A 386 38.22 -14.19 23.89
CA GLY A 386 38.36 -13.34 25.08
C GLY A 386 38.81 -11.90 24.80
N ASP A 387 39.17 -11.55 23.56
CA ASP A 387 39.56 -10.18 23.18
C ASP A 387 38.32 -9.32 22.86
N TYR A 388 37.76 -8.74 23.92
CA TYR A 388 36.56 -7.90 23.81
C TYR A 388 36.77 -6.66 22.93
N ALA A 389 37.98 -6.09 22.85
CA ALA A 389 38.23 -4.90 22.02
C ALA A 389 38.11 -5.22 20.52
N ARG A 390 38.61 -6.38 20.09
CA ARG A 390 38.41 -6.84 18.71
C ARG A 390 36.96 -7.19 18.43
N ILE A 391 36.26 -7.81 19.37
CA ILE A 391 34.82 -8.11 19.23
C ILE A 391 34.02 -6.81 19.08
N ASP A 392 34.29 -5.80 19.90
CA ASP A 392 33.68 -4.46 19.79
C ASP A 392 33.94 -3.84 18.41
N SER A 393 35.13 -4.00 17.83
CA SER A 393 35.43 -3.54 16.47
C SER A 393 34.55 -4.23 15.43
N VAL A 394 34.36 -5.55 15.54
CA VAL A 394 33.50 -6.32 14.61
C VAL A 394 32.03 -5.93 14.74
N LEU A 395 31.54 -5.78 15.97
CA LEU A 395 30.18 -5.34 16.26
C LEU A 395 29.91 -3.95 15.70
N ASN A 396 30.81 -2.98 15.95
CA ASN A 396 30.69 -1.63 15.43
C ASN A 396 30.74 -1.57 13.89
N LYS A 397 31.60 -2.37 13.23
CA LYS A 397 31.63 -2.45 11.76
C LYS A 397 30.35 -3.08 11.18
N SER A 398 29.76 -4.03 11.88
CA SER A 398 28.61 -4.81 11.39
C SER A 398 27.27 -4.11 11.62
N CYS A 399 27.16 -3.22 12.61
CA CYS A 399 25.90 -2.61 13.02
C CYS A 399 25.20 -1.81 11.90
N GLY A 400 25.96 -1.23 10.95
CA GLY A 400 25.42 -0.53 9.78
C GLY A 400 24.55 -1.40 8.85
N SER A 401 24.54 -2.72 9.01
CA SER A 401 23.60 -3.61 8.32
C SER A 401 22.14 -3.36 8.72
N VAL A 402 21.88 -2.93 9.96
CA VAL A 402 20.54 -2.62 10.46
C VAL A 402 19.93 -1.44 9.69
N GLU A 403 20.68 -0.33 9.61
CA GLU A 403 20.29 0.85 8.84
C GLU A 403 20.06 0.51 7.37
N LYS A 404 20.95 -0.28 6.74
CA LYS A 404 20.79 -0.71 5.33
C LYS A 404 19.48 -1.47 5.10
N LYS A 405 19.11 -2.38 6.01
CA LYS A 405 17.88 -3.16 5.89
C LYS A 405 16.63 -2.30 6.09
N MET A 406 16.64 -1.40 7.06
CA MET A 406 15.54 -0.44 7.27
C MET A 406 15.40 0.52 6.09
N ARG A 407 16.50 1.10 5.59
CA ARG A 407 16.52 1.95 4.39
C ARG A 407 15.97 1.21 3.16
N HIS A 408 16.25 -0.09 3.03
CA HIS A 408 15.74 -0.89 1.93
C HIS A 408 14.22 -0.98 1.95
N LEU A 409 13.62 -1.24 3.11
CA LEU A 409 12.15 -1.29 3.27
C LEU A 409 11.48 -0.02 2.73
N PHE A 410 12.00 1.17 3.04
CA PHE A 410 11.39 2.43 2.60
C PHE A 410 11.66 2.80 1.14
N SER A 411 12.84 2.44 0.62
CA SER A 411 13.24 2.76 -0.75
C SER A 411 12.56 1.87 -1.79
N THR A 412 12.53 0.55 -1.57
CA THR A 412 11.96 -0.42 -2.52
C THR A 412 10.59 -0.95 -2.11
N GLY A 413 10.22 -0.83 -0.83
CA GLY A 413 8.98 -1.43 -0.32
C GLY A 413 9.07 -2.95 -0.13
N GLN A 414 10.28 -3.51 -0.05
CA GLN A 414 10.52 -4.95 0.03
C GLN A 414 11.21 -5.37 1.33
N ILE A 415 10.85 -6.55 1.85
CA ILE A 415 11.59 -7.23 2.92
C ILE A 415 12.64 -8.15 2.28
N ARG A 416 13.92 -7.95 2.62
CA ARG A 416 15.03 -8.82 2.22
C ARG A 416 15.35 -9.85 3.31
N GLY A 417 15.70 -11.06 2.89
CA GLY A 417 16.17 -12.14 3.77
C GLY A 417 15.39 -13.44 3.59
N ASN A 418 15.74 -14.43 4.41
CA ASN A 418 15.07 -15.74 4.43
C ASN A 418 13.76 -15.71 5.22
N SER A 419 13.57 -14.72 6.09
CA SER A 419 12.33 -14.50 6.81
C SER A 419 11.28 -13.85 5.91
N THR A 420 10.02 -14.24 6.09
CA THR A 420 8.86 -13.52 5.52
C THR A 420 8.08 -12.77 6.59
N LEU A 421 8.51 -12.84 7.87
CA LEU A 421 7.78 -12.34 9.04
C LEU A 421 6.35 -12.91 9.16
N GLY A 422 6.07 -14.02 8.49
CA GLY A 422 4.74 -14.64 8.40
C GLY A 422 3.78 -13.95 7.44
N LEU A 423 4.26 -13.02 6.61
CA LEU A 423 3.48 -12.36 5.59
C LEU A 423 3.37 -13.23 4.32
N SER A 424 2.24 -13.11 3.64
CA SER A 424 1.98 -13.75 2.34
C SER A 424 2.68 -13.05 1.17
N GLN A 425 3.10 -11.79 1.37
CA GLN A 425 3.87 -11.01 0.42
C GLN A 425 5.05 -10.33 1.13
N VAL A 426 6.12 -10.09 0.38
CA VAL A 426 7.29 -9.34 0.86
C VAL A 426 7.48 -8.01 0.12
N ASP A 427 6.67 -7.74 -0.91
CA ASP A 427 6.79 -6.58 -1.79
C ASP A 427 5.61 -5.61 -1.62
N GLY A 428 5.83 -4.35 -2.02
CA GLY A 428 4.78 -3.33 -2.07
C GLY A 428 4.30 -2.85 -0.70
N LEU A 429 5.15 -2.98 0.33
CA LEU A 429 4.84 -2.62 1.72
C LEU A 429 5.00 -1.12 2.00
N SER A 430 5.97 -0.46 1.34
CA SER A 430 6.18 1.00 1.38
C SER A 430 5.74 1.64 0.07
N ILE A 431 5.07 2.79 0.14
CA ILE A 431 4.72 3.61 -1.01
C ILE A 431 5.00 5.09 -0.79
N ILE A 432 5.07 5.84 -1.88
CA ILE A 432 5.13 7.30 -1.82
C ILE A 432 3.76 7.84 -1.41
N ALA A 433 3.76 8.76 -0.45
CA ALA A 433 2.58 9.54 -0.10
C ALA A 433 2.38 10.62 -1.18
N GLU A 434 1.60 10.32 -2.21
CA GLU A 434 1.44 11.24 -3.33
C GLU A 434 0.57 12.45 -2.92
N ARG A 435 1.18 13.64 -2.88
CA ARG A 435 0.47 14.92 -2.71
C ARG A 435 0.04 15.51 -4.06
N ILE A 436 -0.77 14.76 -4.82
CA ILE A 436 -1.41 15.31 -6.05
C ILE A 436 -2.39 16.41 -5.65
N ASN A 437 -3.20 16.09 -4.65
CA ASN A 437 -4.08 16.98 -3.92
C ASN A 437 -4.22 16.44 -2.49
N TYR A 438 -4.81 17.22 -1.59
CA TYR A 438 -4.94 16.85 -0.19
C TYR A 438 -5.82 15.60 0.03
N MET A 439 -6.87 15.43 -0.77
CA MET A 439 -7.76 14.26 -0.68
C MET A 439 -7.07 12.95 -1.05
N ARG A 440 -6.19 12.95 -2.05
CA ARG A 440 -5.33 11.81 -2.40
C ARG A 440 -4.39 11.47 -1.25
N TYR A 441 -3.80 12.49 -0.64
CA TYR A 441 -2.90 12.34 0.49
C TYR A 441 -3.60 11.67 1.67
N LEU A 442 -4.75 12.20 2.13
CA LEU A 442 -5.52 11.60 3.22
C LEU A 442 -6.01 10.18 2.92
N ALA A 443 -6.38 9.90 1.67
CA ALA A 443 -6.84 8.57 1.28
C ALA A 443 -5.76 7.48 1.46
N HIS A 444 -4.46 7.82 1.37
CA HIS A 444 -3.39 6.84 1.57
C HIS A 444 -3.42 6.22 2.97
N PHE A 445 -3.69 7.01 4.01
CA PHE A 445 -3.66 6.55 5.39
C PHE A 445 -4.83 5.64 5.77
N ARG A 446 -5.93 5.70 5.03
CA ARG A 446 -7.08 4.80 5.21
C ARG A 446 -7.13 3.67 4.19
N SER A 447 -6.18 3.65 3.24
CA SER A 447 -6.12 2.63 2.21
C SER A 447 -5.62 1.31 2.78
N VAL A 448 -6.36 0.24 2.49
CA VAL A 448 -6.12 -1.11 2.97
C VAL A 448 -6.04 -2.03 1.77
N HIS A 449 -4.94 -2.75 1.65
CA HIS A 449 -4.70 -3.66 0.54
C HIS A 449 -4.89 -5.12 0.98
N ARG A 450 -5.51 -5.97 0.14
CA ARG A 450 -5.67 -7.40 0.43
C ARG A 450 -4.35 -8.19 0.29
N GLY A 451 -3.48 -7.74 -0.62
CA GLY A 451 -2.17 -8.35 -0.92
C GLY A 451 -1.96 -8.52 -2.41
N ALA A 452 -0.74 -8.25 -2.89
CA ALA A 452 -0.30 -8.40 -4.28
C ALA A 452 -0.40 -9.85 -4.75
N PHE A 453 -0.31 -10.82 -3.83
CA PHE A 453 -0.58 -12.22 -4.13
C PHE A 453 -1.98 -12.44 -4.73
N PHE A 454 -2.98 -11.66 -4.34
CA PHE A 454 -4.36 -11.80 -4.81
C PHE A 454 -4.62 -11.06 -6.14
N THR A 455 -3.70 -10.23 -6.63
CA THR A 455 -3.89 -9.53 -7.91
C THR A 455 -3.71 -10.48 -9.10
N THR A 456 -2.90 -11.53 -8.94
CA THR A 456 -2.66 -12.56 -9.96
C THR A 456 -3.70 -13.68 -9.94
N MET A 457 -4.49 -13.78 -8.86
CA MET A 457 -5.58 -14.75 -8.78
C MET A 457 -6.71 -14.38 -9.74
N LYS A 458 -7.19 -15.40 -10.48
CA LYS A 458 -8.32 -15.27 -11.41
C LYS A 458 -9.68 -15.30 -10.71
N THR A 459 -9.74 -15.72 -9.45
CA THR A 459 -10.99 -15.82 -8.70
C THR A 459 -11.49 -14.44 -8.28
N THR A 460 -12.80 -14.21 -8.39
CA THR A 460 -13.44 -12.95 -8.03
C THR A 460 -13.92 -12.92 -6.58
N ALA A 461 -13.94 -14.06 -5.88
CA ALA A 461 -14.44 -14.18 -4.50
C ALA A 461 -13.77 -13.17 -3.55
N VAL A 462 -12.44 -13.05 -3.64
CA VAL A 462 -11.62 -12.11 -2.84
C VAL A 462 -11.87 -10.63 -3.14
N ARG A 463 -12.59 -10.33 -4.24
CA ARG A 463 -12.90 -8.96 -4.70
C ARG A 463 -14.34 -8.57 -4.40
N LYS A 464 -15.18 -9.52 -3.98
CA LYS A 464 -16.60 -9.25 -3.69
C LYS A 464 -16.70 -8.46 -2.41
N LEU A 465 -17.58 -7.46 -2.43
CA LEU A 465 -18.07 -6.83 -1.21
C LEU A 465 -18.93 -7.84 -0.45
N LEU A 466 -18.66 -8.00 0.84
CA LEU A 466 -19.41 -8.92 1.71
C LEU A 466 -20.08 -8.13 2.85
N PRO A 467 -21.27 -8.54 3.34
CA PRO A 467 -22.04 -7.80 4.34
C PRO A 467 -21.30 -7.54 5.66
N GLU A 468 -20.40 -8.44 6.06
CA GLU A 468 -19.56 -8.33 7.26
C GLU A 468 -18.63 -7.11 7.21
N SER A 469 -18.43 -6.52 6.03
CA SER A 469 -17.62 -5.31 5.83
C SER A 469 -18.33 -4.03 6.26
N TRP A 470 -19.65 -4.08 6.49
CA TRP A 470 -20.48 -2.91 6.82
C TRP A 470 -19.92 -2.14 8.03
N GLY A 471 -19.67 -0.85 7.85
CA GLY A 471 -19.13 0.02 8.92
C GLY A 471 -17.62 -0.12 9.17
N PHE A 472 -16.95 -1.09 8.55
CA PHE A 472 -15.49 -1.28 8.66
C PHE A 472 -14.76 -0.86 7.39
N MET A 473 -15.23 -1.33 6.24
CA MET A 473 -14.70 -1.02 4.92
C MET A 473 -15.77 -0.29 4.10
N CYS A 474 -15.37 0.74 3.39
CA CYS A 474 -16.28 1.51 2.55
C CYS A 474 -16.74 0.68 1.34
N PRO A 475 -18.05 0.56 1.08
CA PRO A 475 -18.57 -0.19 -0.06
C PRO A 475 -18.35 0.51 -1.41
N VAL A 476 -18.06 1.83 -1.39
CA VAL A 476 -17.92 2.67 -2.58
C VAL A 476 -16.45 2.92 -2.94
N HIS A 477 -15.58 3.08 -1.95
CA HIS A 477 -14.24 3.61 -2.15
C HIS A 477 -13.22 2.51 -2.48
N THR A 478 -13.33 1.97 -3.69
CA THR A 478 -12.36 1.10 -4.34
C THR A 478 -12.00 1.69 -5.72
N PRO A 479 -10.75 1.57 -6.21
CA PRO A 479 -10.46 1.93 -7.60
C PRO A 479 -11.13 0.95 -8.58
N ASP A 480 -11.28 1.37 -9.82
CA ASP A 480 -11.64 0.48 -10.92
C ASP A 480 -10.41 -0.29 -11.47
N GLY A 481 -10.64 -1.20 -12.41
CA GLY A 481 -9.59 -1.97 -13.08
C GLY A 481 -9.00 -3.09 -12.21
N GLY A 482 -7.71 -3.37 -12.40
CA GLY A 482 -7.05 -4.56 -11.82
C GLY A 482 -7.02 -4.60 -10.28
N LEU A 483 -7.17 -3.47 -9.60
CA LEU A 483 -7.18 -3.36 -8.14
C LEU A 483 -8.60 -3.31 -7.53
N CYS A 484 -9.66 -3.39 -8.35
CA CYS A 484 -11.04 -3.36 -7.90
C CYS A 484 -11.31 -4.48 -6.87
N GLY A 485 -11.81 -4.10 -5.70
CA GLY A 485 -12.09 -4.99 -4.57
C GLY A 485 -10.87 -5.45 -3.78
N LEU A 486 -9.63 -5.18 -4.23
CA LEU A 486 -8.40 -5.53 -3.53
C LEU A 486 -7.77 -4.34 -2.80
N LEU A 487 -7.94 -3.12 -3.31
CA LEU A 487 -7.55 -1.88 -2.65
C LEU A 487 -8.81 -1.16 -2.18
N ASN A 488 -9.14 -1.34 -0.91
CA ASN A 488 -10.32 -0.72 -0.30
C ASN A 488 -9.88 0.37 0.68
N HIS A 489 -10.84 1.11 1.24
CA HIS A 489 -10.55 2.12 2.26
C HIS A 489 -11.44 1.90 3.47
N LEU A 490 -10.90 2.14 4.66
CA LEU A 490 -11.66 2.06 5.90
C LEU A 490 -12.84 3.04 5.88
N ALA A 491 -13.96 2.63 6.48
CA ALA A 491 -15.04 3.54 6.83
C ALA A 491 -14.50 4.65 7.75
N ARG A 492 -15.16 5.82 7.75
CA ARG A 492 -14.66 7.01 8.46
C ARG A 492 -14.44 6.75 9.95
N ASN A 493 -15.41 6.12 10.61
CA ASN A 493 -15.42 5.93 12.07
C ASN A 493 -14.80 4.59 12.51
N CYS A 494 -14.29 3.79 11.58
CA CYS A 494 -13.60 2.54 11.89
C CYS A 494 -12.25 2.86 12.57
N LYS A 495 -12.05 2.36 13.79
CA LYS A 495 -10.78 2.44 14.52
C LYS A 495 -10.00 1.14 14.35
N VAL A 496 -8.68 1.24 14.36
CA VAL A 496 -7.79 0.08 14.41
C VAL A 496 -7.16 0.07 15.79
N VAL A 497 -7.36 -1.01 16.56
CA VAL A 497 -6.81 -1.12 17.90
C VAL A 497 -5.29 -1.15 17.83
N CYS A 498 -4.64 -0.22 18.50
CA CYS A 498 -3.19 -0.11 18.61
C CYS A 498 -2.78 -0.06 20.08
N GLY A 499 -1.57 -0.52 20.40
CA GLY A 499 -1.05 -0.50 21.76
C GLY A 499 -1.00 -1.87 22.43
N GLU A 500 -0.69 -1.85 23.73
CA GLU A 500 -0.68 -3.04 24.58
C GLU A 500 -2.09 -3.62 24.74
N PRO A 501 -2.25 -4.95 24.70
CA PRO A 501 -3.52 -5.61 25.03
C PRO A 501 -3.98 -5.24 26.45
N ARG A 502 -5.25 -4.86 26.60
CA ARG A 502 -5.87 -4.48 27.89
C ARG A 502 -7.20 -5.22 28.07
N GLY A 503 -7.54 -5.56 29.31
CA GLY A 503 -8.84 -6.14 29.64
C GLY A 503 -8.87 -7.68 29.74
N ALA A 504 -7.77 -8.39 29.49
CA ALA A 504 -7.75 -9.85 29.49
C ALA A 504 -7.93 -10.44 30.92
N GLU A 505 -7.23 -9.89 31.90
CA GLU A 505 -7.33 -10.33 33.30
C GLU A 505 -8.66 -9.90 33.93
N GLU A 506 -9.15 -8.71 33.58
CA GLU A 506 -10.46 -8.22 33.99
C GLU A 506 -11.57 -9.10 33.42
N ALA A 507 -11.52 -9.41 32.11
CA ALA A 507 -12.47 -10.32 31.47
C ALA A 507 -12.44 -11.72 32.12
N LYS A 508 -11.24 -12.25 32.41
CA LYS A 508 -11.09 -13.52 33.12
C LYS A 508 -11.75 -13.49 34.50
N LYS A 509 -11.55 -12.42 35.29
CA LYS A 509 -12.20 -12.28 36.61
C LYS A 509 -13.72 -12.27 36.49
N VAL A 510 -14.27 -11.50 35.55
CA VAL A 510 -15.71 -11.43 35.30
C VAL A 510 -16.26 -12.80 34.90
N LEU A 511 -15.58 -13.51 34.01
CA LEU A 511 -15.97 -14.85 33.57
C LEU A 511 -16.01 -15.85 34.74
N VAL A 512 -14.98 -15.88 35.58
CA VAL A 512 -14.94 -16.78 36.75
C VAL A 512 -16.07 -16.47 37.73
N GLN A 513 -16.31 -15.18 38.02
CA GLN A 513 -17.40 -14.75 38.93
C GLN A 513 -18.79 -15.14 38.41
N ASN A 514 -18.96 -15.29 37.10
CA ASN A 514 -20.23 -15.59 36.47
C ASN A 514 -20.39 -17.08 36.07
N GLY A 515 -19.50 -17.96 36.54
CA GLY A 515 -19.65 -19.42 36.39
C GLY A 515 -18.68 -20.09 35.41
N MET A 516 -17.65 -19.40 34.92
CA MET A 516 -16.54 -20.05 34.21
C MET A 516 -15.67 -20.84 35.19
N VAL A 517 -15.45 -22.10 34.83
CA VAL A 517 -14.57 -23.01 35.55
C VAL A 517 -13.19 -22.97 34.88
N PRO A 518 -12.09 -22.65 35.61
CA PRO A 518 -10.75 -22.46 35.04
C PRO A 518 -10.00 -23.78 34.75
N PHE A 519 -10.75 -24.80 34.34
CA PHE A 519 -10.23 -26.06 33.83
C PHE A 519 -11.10 -26.55 32.68
N ILE A 520 -10.52 -27.35 31.79
CA ILE A 520 -11.20 -27.84 30.59
C ILE A 520 -12.06 -29.04 30.97
N THR A 521 -13.38 -28.87 30.87
CA THR A 521 -14.38 -29.93 31.11
C THR A 521 -15.37 -30.02 29.95
N ASN A 522 -16.42 -30.82 30.12
CA ASN A 522 -17.55 -30.85 29.19
C ASN A 522 -18.36 -29.56 29.34
N GLY A 523 -18.18 -28.62 28.41
CA GLY A 523 -18.87 -27.33 28.39
C GLY A 523 -18.45 -26.46 27.21
N VAL A 524 -18.88 -25.19 27.21
CA VAL A 524 -18.50 -24.20 26.21
C VAL A 524 -17.08 -23.69 26.52
N PRO A 525 -16.10 -23.91 25.62
CA PRO A 525 -14.74 -23.42 25.84
C PRO A 525 -14.68 -21.90 25.78
N VAL A 526 -13.95 -21.31 26.72
CA VAL A 526 -13.68 -19.87 26.77
C VAL A 526 -12.22 -19.61 26.40
N ILE A 527 -12.04 -18.80 25.37
CA ILE A 527 -10.75 -18.57 24.72
C ILE A 527 -10.46 -17.07 24.76
N ILE A 528 -9.36 -16.69 25.40
CA ILE A 528 -8.88 -15.30 25.44
C ILE A 528 -7.58 -15.21 24.65
N ASP A 529 -7.60 -14.45 23.55
CA ASP A 529 -6.45 -14.25 22.65
C ASP A 529 -5.71 -15.54 22.26
N GLY A 530 -6.46 -16.64 22.07
CA GLY A 530 -5.94 -17.96 21.66
C GLY A 530 -5.57 -18.90 22.82
N GLU A 531 -5.55 -18.40 24.07
CA GLU A 531 -5.37 -19.22 25.26
C GLU A 531 -6.71 -19.80 25.73
N ILE A 532 -6.81 -21.12 25.85
CA ILE A 532 -8.01 -21.80 26.38
C ILE A 532 -7.94 -21.77 27.90
N LEU A 533 -8.74 -20.91 28.53
CA LEU A 533 -8.68 -20.69 29.98
C LEU A 533 -9.54 -21.68 30.77
N GLY A 534 -10.64 -22.13 30.19
CA GLY A 534 -11.62 -22.91 30.92
C GLY A 534 -12.90 -23.17 30.15
N THR A 535 -13.91 -23.63 30.86
CA THR A 535 -15.20 -24.00 30.30
C THR A 535 -16.36 -23.41 31.11
N VAL A 536 -17.45 -23.06 30.42
CA VAL A 536 -18.69 -22.55 31.01
C VAL A 536 -19.81 -23.54 30.68
N PRO A 537 -20.71 -23.88 31.62
CA PRO A 537 -21.93 -24.62 31.30
C PRO A 537 -22.75 -23.87 30.24
N ASP A 538 -23.26 -24.57 29.21
CA ASP A 538 -23.94 -23.90 28.08
C ASP A 538 -25.14 -23.04 28.52
N THR A 539 -25.83 -23.43 29.60
CA THR A 539 -26.93 -22.66 30.21
C THR A 539 -26.51 -21.29 30.76
N LEU A 540 -25.24 -21.11 31.13
CA LEU A 540 -24.70 -19.86 31.68
C LEU A 540 -23.92 -19.05 30.64
N ALA A 541 -23.67 -19.60 29.45
CA ALA A 541 -22.81 -18.98 28.44
C ALA A 541 -23.31 -17.57 28.02
N GLU A 542 -24.60 -17.43 27.73
CA GLU A 542 -25.19 -16.13 27.34
C GLU A 542 -25.20 -15.12 28.50
N HIS A 543 -25.40 -15.59 29.74
CA HIS A 543 -25.31 -14.73 30.93
C HIS A 543 -23.88 -14.19 31.11
N CYS A 544 -22.86 -15.05 30.97
CA CYS A 544 -21.45 -14.63 31.02
C CYS A 544 -21.12 -13.57 29.97
N VAL A 545 -21.60 -13.75 28.73
CA VAL A 545 -21.38 -12.80 27.63
C VAL A 545 -22.07 -11.46 27.92
N ALA A 546 -23.33 -11.48 28.39
CA ALA A 546 -24.06 -10.27 28.77
C ALA A 546 -23.38 -9.52 29.92
N SER A 547 -22.88 -10.22 30.94
CA SER A 547 -22.11 -9.63 32.03
C SER A 547 -20.81 -8.99 31.53
N LEU A 548 -20.06 -9.66 30.65
CA LEU A 548 -18.85 -9.06 30.05
C LEU A 548 -19.14 -7.78 29.27
N LYS A 549 -20.21 -7.76 28.45
CA LYS A 549 -20.61 -6.55 27.70
C LYS A 549 -21.03 -5.42 28.64
N ARG A 550 -21.73 -5.73 29.73
CA ARG A 550 -22.09 -4.75 30.77
C ARG A 550 -20.86 -4.14 31.43
N GLU A 551 -19.87 -4.97 31.81
CA GLU A 551 -18.64 -4.50 32.42
C GLU A 551 -17.76 -3.71 31.44
N ARG A 552 -17.80 -4.03 30.14
CA ARG A 552 -17.22 -3.21 29.06
C ARG A 552 -17.85 -1.81 29.01
N LEU A 553 -19.18 -1.72 29.10
CA LEU A 553 -19.91 -0.43 29.11
C LEU A 553 -19.69 0.39 30.39
N ASN A 554 -19.39 -0.28 31.52
CA ASN A 554 -19.07 0.36 32.79
C ASN A 554 -17.61 0.83 32.87
N GLY A 555 -16.76 0.42 31.92
CA GLY A 555 -15.33 0.75 31.88
C GLY A 555 -14.45 -0.16 32.73
N ASN A 556 -15.00 -1.22 33.34
CA ASN A 556 -14.24 -2.22 34.09
C ASN A 556 -13.47 -3.17 33.18
N VAL A 557 -14.02 -3.44 31.99
CA VAL A 557 -13.32 -4.09 30.88
C VAL A 557 -13.06 -3.03 29.81
N ALA A 558 -11.88 -3.05 29.17
CA ALA A 558 -11.52 -2.05 28.18
C ALA A 558 -12.51 -2.00 27.00
N GLU A 559 -12.85 -0.79 26.54
CA GLU A 559 -13.83 -0.55 25.47
C GLU A 559 -13.47 -1.25 24.14
N THR A 560 -12.19 -1.51 23.90
CA THR A 560 -11.67 -2.13 22.68
C THR A 560 -11.70 -3.65 22.71
N VAL A 561 -12.15 -4.28 23.79
CA VAL A 561 -12.28 -5.74 23.89
C VAL A 561 -13.45 -6.21 23.03
N GLU A 562 -13.19 -7.14 22.11
CA GLU A 562 -14.23 -7.77 21.28
C GLU A 562 -14.68 -9.07 21.94
N ILE A 563 -15.99 -9.24 22.12
CA ILE A 563 -16.61 -10.36 22.84
C ILE A 563 -17.52 -11.11 21.87
N VAL A 564 -17.21 -12.37 21.59
CA VAL A 564 -17.91 -13.17 20.57
C VAL A 564 -18.44 -14.46 21.19
N SER A 565 -19.75 -14.69 21.05
CA SER A 565 -20.42 -15.97 21.35
C SER A 565 -20.69 -16.68 20.03
N LEU A 566 -19.94 -17.73 19.71
CA LEU A 566 -20.19 -18.52 18.50
C LEU A 566 -21.31 -19.55 18.77
N PRO A 567 -22.38 -19.60 17.96
CA PRO A 567 -23.47 -20.55 18.15
C PRO A 567 -23.09 -21.98 17.71
N ALA A 568 -23.86 -22.97 18.15
CA ALA A 568 -23.81 -24.33 17.60
C ALA A 568 -24.54 -24.40 16.25
N GLY A 569 -24.30 -25.44 15.45
CA GLY A 569 -25.03 -25.67 14.18
C GLY A 569 -24.46 -24.88 12.99
N GLY A 570 -23.14 -24.90 12.83
CA GLY A 570 -22.42 -24.25 11.72
C GLY A 570 -21.03 -23.79 12.14
N PHE A 571 -20.88 -23.41 13.41
CA PHE A 571 -19.61 -23.12 14.08
C PHE A 571 -19.39 -24.07 15.25
N THR A 572 -18.16 -24.09 15.78
CA THR A 572 -17.87 -24.71 17.07
C THR A 572 -18.34 -23.79 18.19
N ARG A 573 -19.32 -24.26 19.00
CA ARG A 573 -19.83 -23.52 20.17
C ARG A 573 -18.66 -23.13 21.07
N SER A 574 -18.46 -21.83 21.27
CA SER A 574 -17.31 -21.28 22.01
C SER A 574 -17.52 -19.81 22.33
N ILE A 575 -16.81 -19.31 23.36
CA ILE A 575 -16.75 -17.88 23.69
C ILE A 575 -15.32 -17.41 23.41
N TYR A 576 -15.18 -16.45 22.49
CA TYR A 576 -13.92 -15.79 22.19
C TYR A 576 -13.90 -14.38 22.78
N VAL A 577 -12.82 -14.04 23.46
CA VAL A 577 -12.51 -12.67 23.90
C VAL A 577 -11.19 -12.26 23.25
N PHE A 578 -11.20 -11.17 22.50
CA PHE A 578 -10.01 -10.64 21.86
C PHE A 578 -9.61 -9.31 22.48
N THR A 579 -8.36 -9.20 22.92
CA THR A 579 -7.76 -7.99 23.48
C THR A 579 -6.58 -7.50 22.65
N ASN A 580 -6.07 -8.32 21.72
CA ASN A 580 -4.93 -8.01 20.86
C ASN A 580 -5.07 -6.72 20.02
N GLN A 581 -3.95 -6.13 19.58
CA GLN A 581 -3.92 -5.03 18.60
C GLN A 581 -4.22 -5.52 17.17
N GLN A 582 -4.28 -4.61 16.18
CA GLN A 582 -4.59 -4.84 14.76
C GLN A 582 -6.06 -5.14 14.42
N ARG A 583 -6.93 -5.20 15.42
CA ARG A 583 -8.38 -5.43 15.23
C ARG A 583 -9.08 -4.16 14.74
N MET A 584 -10.09 -4.35 13.90
CA MET A 584 -11.00 -3.27 13.51
C MET A 584 -12.13 -3.18 14.53
N MET A 585 -12.42 -1.98 15.00
CA MET A 585 -13.53 -1.68 15.90
C MET A 585 -14.31 -0.50 15.33
N ARG A 586 -15.62 -0.46 15.49
CA ARG A 586 -16.43 0.70 15.08
C ARG A 586 -17.45 1.07 16.16
N PRO A 587 -17.78 2.36 16.31
CA PRO A 587 -18.80 2.79 17.26
C PRO A 587 -20.21 2.53 16.73
N VAL A 588 -21.09 2.06 17.61
CA VAL A 588 -22.56 1.99 17.43
C VAL A 588 -23.25 2.56 18.66
N MET A 589 -24.48 3.04 18.52
CA MET A 589 -25.29 3.46 19.67
C MET A 589 -25.98 2.24 20.27
N ASN A 590 -25.81 2.01 21.57
CA ASN A 590 -26.59 1.03 22.32
C ASN A 590 -27.87 1.71 22.84
N ASN A 591 -29.03 1.33 22.31
CA ASN A 591 -30.31 1.98 22.62
C ASN A 591 -30.79 1.68 24.04
N THR A 592 -30.41 0.54 24.60
CA THR A 592 -30.78 0.15 25.97
C THR A 592 -29.97 0.94 27.00
N ALA A 593 -28.66 1.05 26.79
CA ALA A 593 -27.76 1.76 27.69
C ALA A 593 -27.63 3.27 27.40
N LYS A 594 -28.11 3.73 26.23
CA LYS A 594 -27.95 5.10 25.69
C LYS A 594 -26.49 5.56 25.67
N LYS A 595 -25.59 4.66 25.30
CA LYS A 595 -24.14 4.90 25.24
C LYS A 595 -23.56 4.38 23.93
N VAL A 596 -22.48 5.00 23.47
CA VAL A 596 -21.70 4.49 22.35
C VAL A 596 -20.92 3.26 22.79
N GLU A 597 -21.01 2.19 22.01
CA GLU A 597 -20.33 0.92 22.24
C GLU A 597 -19.47 0.59 21.02
N PHE A 598 -18.23 0.13 21.25
CA PHE A 598 -17.34 -0.32 20.17
C PHE A 598 -17.54 -1.80 19.90
N ILE A 599 -17.75 -2.14 18.64
CA ILE A 599 -17.98 -3.53 18.19
C ILE A 599 -16.93 -3.93 17.15
N GLY A 600 -16.56 -5.21 17.17
CA GLY A 600 -15.68 -5.80 16.17
C GLY A 600 -16.44 -6.52 15.05
N PRO A 601 -15.77 -6.87 13.95
CA PRO A 601 -16.43 -7.42 12.76
C PRO A 601 -16.91 -8.87 12.97
N LEU A 602 -16.33 -9.63 13.91
CA LEU A 602 -16.80 -10.98 14.20
C LEU A 602 -18.00 -10.94 15.17
N GLU A 603 -17.97 -10.02 16.14
CA GLU A 603 -19.12 -9.76 17.02
C GLU A 603 -20.36 -9.30 16.22
N GLN A 604 -20.16 -8.43 15.22
CA GLN A 604 -21.24 -7.84 14.41
C GLN A 604 -22.16 -8.86 13.73
N ILE A 605 -21.65 -10.03 13.33
CA ILE A 605 -22.44 -11.04 12.59
C ILE A 605 -23.65 -11.52 13.40
N PHE A 606 -23.56 -11.45 14.72
CA PHE A 606 -24.58 -11.93 15.65
C PHE A 606 -25.35 -10.78 16.33
N MET A 607 -25.22 -9.56 15.83
CA MET A 607 -25.87 -8.37 16.39
C MET A 607 -26.99 -7.84 15.51
N LEU A 608 -28.04 -7.30 16.15
CA LEU A 608 -29.12 -6.58 15.49
C LEU A 608 -28.88 -5.07 15.61
N ILE A 609 -28.53 -4.44 14.48
CA ILE A 609 -28.17 -3.02 14.41
C ILE A 609 -29.10 -2.31 13.40
N GLY A 610 -29.75 -1.23 13.83
CA GLY A 610 -30.53 -0.31 13.00
C GLY A 610 -29.62 0.46 12.04
N ALA A 611 -30.03 0.62 10.79
CA ALA A 611 -29.18 1.18 9.74
C ALA A 611 -29.11 2.71 9.82
N LEU A 612 -30.16 3.34 10.34
CA LEU A 612 -30.23 4.77 10.59
C LEU A 612 -30.17 5.06 12.09
N PRO A 613 -29.70 6.27 12.49
CA PRO A 613 -29.74 6.70 13.89
C PRO A 613 -31.15 6.76 14.49
N THR A 614 -32.18 6.84 13.64
CA THR A 614 -33.60 6.85 14.02
C THR A 614 -34.19 5.47 14.29
N ASP A 615 -33.51 4.40 13.88
CA ASP A 615 -33.96 3.00 14.02
C ASP A 615 -33.77 2.50 15.46
N THR A 616 -34.59 3.01 16.37
CA THR A 616 -34.48 2.75 17.82
C THR A 616 -35.23 1.50 18.30
N ASP A 617 -35.89 0.78 17.39
CA ASP A 617 -36.59 -0.49 17.63
C ASP A 617 -35.65 -1.67 17.92
N LYS A 618 -34.39 -1.56 17.47
CA LYS A 618 -33.36 -2.57 17.68
C LYS A 618 -32.48 -2.26 18.89
N PRO A 619 -31.79 -3.26 19.49
CA PRO A 619 -30.91 -3.02 20.63
C PRO A 619 -29.76 -2.03 20.33
N TYR A 620 -29.35 -1.95 19.06
CA TYR A 620 -28.30 -1.07 18.57
C TYR A 620 -28.75 -0.30 17.34
N CYS A 621 -28.17 0.87 17.07
CA CYS A 621 -28.31 1.59 15.81
C CYS A 621 -27.02 2.32 15.40
N GLU A 622 -26.91 2.70 14.12
CA GLU A 622 -25.77 3.48 13.62
C GLU A 622 -25.70 4.87 14.27
N ILE A 623 -24.49 5.37 14.55
CA ILE A 623 -24.29 6.71 15.14
C ILE A 623 -24.55 7.85 14.15
N HIS A 624 -24.42 7.55 12.85
CA HIS A 624 -24.61 8.51 11.76
C HIS A 624 -24.98 7.73 10.49
N GLN A 625 -25.87 8.28 9.66
CA GLN A 625 -26.36 7.62 8.45
C GLN A 625 -25.27 7.34 7.39
N THR A 626 -24.12 8.00 7.47
CA THR A 626 -22.97 7.76 6.58
C THR A 626 -21.86 6.92 7.20
N SER A 627 -22.10 6.25 8.34
CA SER A 627 -21.04 5.54 9.10
C SER A 627 -20.34 4.45 8.32
N MET A 628 -20.99 3.87 7.30
CA MET A 628 -20.42 2.87 6.40
C MET A 628 -19.50 3.45 5.31
N LEU A 629 -19.53 4.76 5.07
CA LEU A 629 -18.75 5.41 4.03
C LEU A 629 -17.34 5.81 4.54
N SER A 630 -16.35 5.73 3.67
CA SER A 630 -15.04 6.38 3.90
C SER A 630 -15.18 7.90 3.81
N LEU A 631 -14.19 8.64 4.33
CA LEU A 631 -14.13 10.10 4.22
C LEU A 631 -14.41 10.60 2.79
N VAL A 632 -13.68 10.12 1.78
CA VAL A 632 -13.85 10.57 0.38
C VAL A 632 -15.25 10.27 -0.16
N ALA A 633 -15.76 9.06 0.06
CA ALA A 633 -17.10 8.68 -0.39
C ALA A 633 -18.19 9.53 0.27
N SER A 634 -18.03 9.85 1.57
CA SER A 634 -18.97 10.68 2.32
C SER A 634 -19.00 12.15 1.89
N LEU A 635 -18.10 12.60 1.01
CA LEU A 635 -18.07 13.98 0.48
C LEU A 635 -18.76 14.13 -0.87
N THR A 636 -19.29 13.04 -1.43
CA THR A 636 -20.10 13.10 -2.65
C THR A 636 -21.50 13.61 -2.27
N PRO A 637 -21.94 14.78 -2.77
CA PRO A 637 -23.26 15.30 -2.43
C PRO A 637 -24.35 14.39 -3.02
N PHE A 638 -25.43 14.16 -2.27
CA PHE A 638 -26.58 13.37 -2.71
C PHE A 638 -26.18 12.02 -3.34
N SER A 639 -25.21 11.33 -2.74
CA SER A 639 -24.63 10.11 -3.32
C SER A 639 -25.64 8.96 -3.45
N ASP A 640 -26.67 8.96 -2.60
CA ASP A 640 -27.83 8.09 -2.59
C ASP A 640 -28.74 8.24 -3.83
N PHE A 641 -28.65 9.37 -4.54
CA PHE A 641 -29.38 9.61 -5.80
C PHE A 641 -28.58 9.22 -7.05
N ASN A 642 -27.36 8.73 -6.89
CA ASN A 642 -26.52 8.29 -8.01
C ASN A 642 -26.44 6.76 -8.07
N GLN A 643 -26.30 6.24 -9.28
CA GLN A 643 -25.94 4.83 -9.45
C GLN A 643 -24.57 4.54 -8.80
N SER A 644 -24.45 3.41 -8.09
CA SER A 644 -23.25 3.04 -7.31
C SER A 644 -21.90 3.18 -8.06
N PRO A 645 -21.73 2.76 -9.33
CA PRO A 645 -20.47 2.91 -10.05
C PRO A 645 -20.01 4.36 -10.18
N ARG A 646 -20.94 5.32 -10.21
CA ARG A 646 -20.65 6.76 -10.32
C ARG A 646 -20.02 7.30 -9.04
N ASN A 647 -20.52 6.88 -7.89
CA ASN A 647 -19.91 7.21 -6.59
C ASN A 647 -18.51 6.61 -6.46
N MET A 648 -18.31 5.39 -6.97
CA MET A 648 -16.98 4.75 -7.01
C MET A 648 -16.02 5.53 -7.92
N TYR A 649 -16.46 5.91 -9.12
CA TYR A 649 -15.66 6.73 -10.03
C TYR A 649 -15.36 8.11 -9.44
N GLN A 650 -16.31 8.73 -8.74
CA GLN A 650 -16.05 10.00 -8.07
C GLN A 650 -14.91 9.89 -7.06
N CYS A 651 -14.88 8.85 -6.24
CA CYS A 651 -13.77 8.63 -5.30
C CYS A 651 -12.41 8.57 -6.03
N GLN A 652 -12.37 8.02 -7.24
CA GLN A 652 -11.15 7.99 -8.05
C GLN A 652 -10.83 9.35 -8.68
N MET A 653 -11.83 10.04 -9.23
CA MET A 653 -11.65 11.34 -9.89
C MET A 653 -11.21 12.41 -8.89
N ALA A 654 -11.81 12.46 -7.71
CA ALA A 654 -11.42 13.38 -6.65
C ALA A 654 -9.95 13.18 -6.25
N LYS A 655 -9.44 11.95 -6.23
CA LYS A 655 -8.02 11.62 -5.99
C LYS A 655 -7.08 11.93 -7.16
N GLN A 656 -7.60 12.21 -8.35
CA GLN A 656 -6.82 12.52 -9.57
C GLN A 656 -6.94 13.98 -10.02
N THR A 657 -7.77 14.75 -9.33
CA THR A 657 -8.03 16.15 -9.60
C THR A 657 -6.81 17.01 -9.26
N MET A 658 -6.54 18.02 -10.07
CA MET A 658 -5.61 19.09 -9.69
C MET A 658 -6.29 19.94 -8.62
N GLY A 659 -5.72 19.99 -7.42
CA GLY A 659 -6.21 20.84 -6.34
C GLY A 659 -5.13 21.80 -5.90
N TYR A 660 -5.21 22.23 -4.65
CA TYR A 660 -4.08 22.80 -3.94
C TYR A 660 -3.54 21.75 -2.95
N PRO A 661 -2.32 21.22 -3.13
CA PRO A 661 -1.86 20.07 -2.34
C PRO A 661 -1.46 20.41 -0.90
N GLN A 662 -0.90 21.60 -0.67
CA GLN A 662 -0.40 22.10 0.61
C GLN A 662 -0.15 23.61 0.53
N HIS A 663 -0.12 24.33 1.66
CA HIS A 663 0.14 25.77 1.70
C HIS A 663 1.64 26.12 1.83
N ASN A 664 2.45 25.23 2.43
CA ASN A 664 3.89 25.48 2.66
C ASN A 664 4.83 25.03 1.52
N GLU A 665 4.56 25.43 0.28
CA GLU A 665 5.30 24.98 -0.92
C GLU A 665 6.78 25.44 -0.99
N SER A 666 7.23 26.29 -0.06
CA SER A 666 8.64 26.73 0.07
C SER A 666 9.56 25.69 0.67
N THR A 667 9.06 24.78 1.49
CA THR A 667 9.88 23.82 2.25
C THR A 667 9.79 22.38 1.75
N LYS A 668 9.21 22.20 0.56
CA LYS A 668 8.86 20.88 0.02
C LYS A 668 9.47 20.63 -1.37
N THR A 669 9.87 19.37 -1.60
CA THR A 669 10.65 18.92 -2.76
C THR A 669 10.04 17.72 -3.46
N GLU A 670 8.71 17.59 -3.47
CA GLU A 670 8.03 16.51 -4.18
C GLU A 670 8.38 16.53 -5.67
N SER A 671 8.47 15.35 -6.27
CA SER A 671 8.90 15.20 -7.66
C SER A 671 7.97 15.91 -8.64
N LYS A 672 6.66 15.89 -8.38
CA LYS A 672 5.63 16.51 -9.23
C LYS A 672 4.40 16.89 -8.42
N THR A 673 4.02 18.17 -8.43
CA THR A 673 2.77 18.69 -7.83
C THR A 673 1.91 19.39 -8.89
N TYR A 674 0.60 19.48 -8.62
CA TYR A 674 -0.39 20.07 -9.52
C TYR A 674 -1.17 21.12 -8.75
N HIS A 675 -1.20 22.35 -9.25
CA HIS A 675 -1.83 23.47 -8.57
C HIS A 675 -2.90 24.07 -9.48
N VAL A 676 -4.12 24.22 -8.96
CA VAL A 676 -5.14 25.12 -9.54
C VAL A 676 -4.92 26.52 -8.96
N HIS A 677 -5.05 27.56 -9.78
CA HIS A 677 -4.75 28.93 -9.36
C HIS A 677 -5.85 29.53 -8.47
N TYR A 678 -7.12 29.27 -8.81
CA TYR A 678 -8.27 29.89 -8.17
C TYR A 678 -9.29 28.84 -7.69
N PRO A 679 -8.92 27.93 -6.77
CA PRO A 679 -9.87 26.97 -6.21
C PRO A 679 -10.92 27.70 -5.36
N GLN A 680 -12.16 27.21 -5.39
CA GLN A 680 -13.28 27.73 -4.60
C GLN A 680 -13.80 26.67 -3.65
N ARG A 681 -14.37 27.09 -2.52
CA ARG A 681 -15.17 26.20 -1.67
C ARG A 681 -16.47 25.84 -2.39
N PRO A 682 -16.94 24.59 -2.33
CA PRO A 682 -18.21 24.21 -2.94
C PRO A 682 -19.38 24.81 -2.15
N ILE A 683 -20.36 25.35 -2.87
CA ILE A 683 -21.60 25.90 -2.27
C ILE A 683 -22.42 24.76 -1.62
N VAL A 684 -22.56 23.65 -2.34
CA VAL A 684 -23.25 22.45 -1.85
C VAL A 684 -22.23 21.55 -1.17
N ARG A 685 -22.35 21.31 0.14
CA ARG A 685 -21.35 20.54 0.90
C ARG A 685 -22.03 19.61 1.90
N ASN A 686 -21.35 18.54 2.27
CA ASN A 686 -21.88 17.64 3.29
C ASN A 686 -21.47 18.16 4.68
N SER A 687 -22.25 17.85 5.71
CA SER A 687 -22.00 18.25 7.11
C SER A 687 -20.57 17.95 7.57
N THR A 688 -19.98 16.88 7.04
CA THR A 688 -18.65 16.40 7.42
C THR A 688 -17.51 17.06 6.65
N GLN A 689 -17.80 17.96 5.71
CA GLN A 689 -16.80 18.55 4.82
C GLN A 689 -15.88 19.57 5.50
N ASP A 690 -16.31 20.14 6.63
CA ASP A 690 -15.47 21.01 7.49
C ASP A 690 -14.52 20.20 8.40
N SER A 691 -14.65 18.87 8.42
CA SER A 691 -13.72 18.05 9.20
C SER A 691 -12.38 17.86 8.46
N HIS A 692 -11.29 17.73 9.22
CA HIS A 692 -9.95 17.40 8.71
C HIS A 692 -9.33 18.45 7.75
N GLY A 693 -9.65 19.74 7.85
CA GLY A 693 -9.02 20.80 7.03
C GLY A 693 -9.38 20.79 5.54
N LEU A 694 -10.38 20.01 5.12
CA LEU A 694 -10.70 19.81 3.71
C LEU A 694 -11.19 21.09 2.98
N LEU A 695 -11.75 22.06 3.71
CA LEU A 695 -12.20 23.33 3.13
C LEU A 695 -11.07 24.29 2.76
N ASP A 696 -9.88 24.09 3.32
CA ASP A 696 -8.69 24.91 3.03
C ASP A 696 -7.91 24.35 1.82
N PHE A 697 -8.21 23.10 1.43
CA PHE A 697 -7.70 22.46 0.22
C PHE A 697 -8.80 22.17 -0.82
N PRO A 698 -9.52 23.17 -1.35
CA PRO A 698 -10.53 22.92 -2.37
C PRO A 698 -9.92 22.34 -3.66
N LEU A 699 -10.73 21.54 -4.35
CA LEU A 699 -10.30 20.74 -5.50
C LEU A 699 -10.74 21.32 -6.86
N GLY A 700 -11.55 22.37 -6.85
CA GLY A 700 -12.28 22.79 -8.04
C GLY A 700 -12.92 24.16 -7.91
N THR A 701 -13.85 24.45 -8.80
CA THR A 701 -14.53 25.74 -8.92
C THR A 701 -16.02 25.53 -9.12
N ASN A 702 -16.85 26.40 -8.54
CA ASN A 702 -18.28 26.42 -8.84
C ASN A 702 -18.45 26.96 -10.27
N ALA A 703 -19.21 26.26 -11.11
CA ALA A 703 -19.43 26.63 -12.50
C ALA A 703 -20.92 26.74 -12.78
N VAL A 704 -21.32 27.71 -13.61
CA VAL A 704 -22.69 27.76 -14.15
C VAL A 704 -22.81 26.72 -15.26
N VAL A 705 -23.70 25.75 -15.08
CA VAL A 705 -23.85 24.60 -15.97
C VAL A 705 -25.22 24.63 -16.64
N ALA A 706 -25.22 24.57 -17.96
CA ALA A 706 -26.42 24.35 -18.77
C ALA A 706 -26.49 22.90 -19.25
N VAL A 707 -27.62 22.22 -18.99
CA VAL A 707 -27.91 20.90 -19.55
C VAL A 707 -28.62 21.10 -20.88
N LEU A 708 -27.85 21.12 -21.98
CA LEU A 708 -28.32 21.53 -23.30
C LEU A 708 -27.52 20.82 -24.39
N SER A 709 -28.20 20.40 -25.46
CA SER A 709 -27.55 20.03 -26.71
C SER A 709 -27.70 21.20 -27.68
N TYR A 710 -26.59 21.87 -27.99
CA TYR A 710 -26.60 23.10 -28.77
C TYR A 710 -25.50 23.13 -29.83
N THR A 711 -24.28 22.75 -29.43
CA THR A 711 -23.09 22.96 -30.27
C THR A 711 -22.82 21.82 -31.26
N GLY A 712 -23.33 20.61 -31.00
CA GLY A 712 -22.97 19.39 -31.72
C GLY A 712 -21.58 18.84 -31.37
N TYR A 713 -20.73 19.60 -30.66
CA TYR A 713 -19.40 19.19 -30.20
C TYR A 713 -19.40 18.63 -28.77
N ASP A 714 -20.59 18.45 -28.18
CA ASP A 714 -20.86 17.98 -26.81
C ASP A 714 -21.37 16.51 -26.75
N MET A 715 -21.31 15.77 -27.87
CA MET A 715 -21.67 14.35 -27.93
C MET A 715 -20.59 13.45 -27.30
N GLU A 716 -20.98 12.21 -26.91
CA GLU A 716 -20.04 11.16 -26.45
C GLU A 716 -19.03 11.64 -25.39
N ASP A 717 -19.56 12.10 -24.25
CA ASP A 717 -18.80 12.57 -23.08
C ASP A 717 -17.95 13.82 -23.29
N ALA A 718 -18.20 14.57 -24.36
CA ALA A 718 -17.63 15.88 -24.54
C ALA A 718 -18.30 16.94 -23.66
N LEU A 719 -17.49 17.91 -23.23
CA LEU A 719 -17.93 19.12 -22.53
C LEU A 719 -17.51 20.33 -23.35
N ILE A 720 -18.37 21.34 -23.36
CA ILE A 720 -18.06 22.64 -23.93
C ILE A 720 -17.80 23.59 -22.79
N LEU A 721 -16.70 24.34 -22.91
CA LEU A 721 -16.38 25.43 -21.99
C LEU A 721 -16.52 26.75 -22.73
N ASN A 722 -17.05 27.75 -22.02
CA ASN A 722 -17.05 29.13 -22.49
C ASN A 722 -15.60 29.61 -22.62
N LYS A 723 -15.22 30.02 -23.84
CA LYS A 723 -13.88 30.51 -24.15
C LYS A 723 -13.50 31.70 -23.26
N ALA A 724 -14.42 32.64 -23.05
CA ALA A 724 -14.14 33.80 -22.20
C ALA A 724 -13.96 33.42 -20.73
N SER A 725 -14.71 32.43 -20.22
CA SER A 725 -14.50 31.92 -18.86
C SER A 725 -13.11 31.31 -18.72
N VAL A 726 -12.65 30.52 -19.71
CA VAL A 726 -11.28 29.97 -19.74
C VAL A 726 -10.23 31.09 -19.79
N GLU A 727 -10.40 32.09 -20.65
CA GLU A 727 -9.47 33.23 -20.77
C GLU A 727 -9.41 34.09 -19.50
N ARG A 728 -10.51 34.18 -18.75
CA ARG A 728 -10.58 34.84 -17.43
C ARG A 728 -9.98 33.98 -16.30
N GLY A 729 -9.57 32.75 -16.57
CA GLY A 729 -8.84 31.89 -15.64
C GLY A 729 -9.58 30.65 -15.15
N PHE A 730 -10.76 30.32 -15.70
CA PHE A 730 -11.49 29.11 -15.33
C PHE A 730 -10.62 27.86 -15.52
N GLY A 731 -10.39 27.13 -14.43
CA GLY A 731 -9.58 25.91 -14.45
C GLY A 731 -8.09 26.12 -14.70
N HIS A 732 -7.55 27.33 -14.69
CA HIS A 732 -6.10 27.58 -14.85
C HIS A 732 -5.27 26.91 -13.76
N GLY A 733 -4.09 26.40 -14.12
CA GLY A 733 -3.20 25.73 -13.20
C GLY A 733 -1.73 25.72 -13.61
N CYS A 734 -0.90 25.20 -12.71
CA CYS A 734 0.52 24.94 -12.95
C CYS A 734 0.87 23.50 -12.55
N ILE A 735 1.94 23.00 -13.16
CA ILE A 735 2.62 21.77 -12.72
C ILE A 735 4.00 22.17 -12.27
N TYR A 736 4.39 21.73 -11.08
CA TYR A 736 5.76 21.84 -10.62
C TYR A 736 6.47 20.51 -10.79
N LYS A 737 7.72 20.55 -11.24
CA LYS A 737 8.62 19.39 -11.31
C LYS A 737 9.90 19.72 -10.56
N THR A 738 10.30 18.82 -9.67
CA THR A 738 11.51 19.01 -8.86
C THR A 738 12.55 18.00 -9.30
N HIS A 739 13.75 18.49 -9.62
CA HIS A 739 14.91 17.66 -9.96
C HIS A 739 16.01 17.88 -8.93
N ARG A 740 16.56 16.78 -8.39
CA ARG A 740 17.68 16.79 -7.45
C ARG A 740 18.95 16.36 -8.17
N TYR A 741 20.05 17.06 -7.91
CA TYR A 741 21.35 16.80 -8.48
C TYR A 741 22.41 16.81 -7.39
N ILE A 742 23.29 15.81 -7.41
CA ILE A 742 24.42 15.69 -6.49
C ILE A 742 25.69 15.77 -7.32
N ALA A 743 26.59 16.70 -6.99
CA ALA A 743 27.79 16.97 -7.80
C ALA A 743 28.65 15.72 -7.98
N LYS A 744 28.85 14.96 -6.89
CA LYS A 744 29.61 13.69 -6.86
C LYS A 744 29.03 12.58 -7.73
N GLU A 745 27.71 12.59 -7.98
CA GLU A 745 27.05 11.62 -8.87
C GLU A 745 27.21 11.99 -10.35
N ILE A 746 27.38 13.29 -10.63
CA ILE A 746 27.57 13.80 -12.00
C ILE A 746 29.02 13.63 -12.44
N GLU A 747 29.96 14.03 -11.59
CA GLU A 747 31.40 13.84 -11.81
C GLU A 747 32.10 13.55 -10.46
N PRO A 748 32.97 12.53 -10.39
CA PRO A 748 33.72 12.25 -9.17
C PRO A 748 34.54 13.47 -8.71
N ASN A 749 34.46 13.85 -7.43
CA ASN A 749 35.04 15.10 -6.89
C ASN A 749 34.55 16.38 -7.58
N GLY A 750 33.36 16.35 -8.19
CA GLY A 750 32.73 17.50 -8.79
C GLY A 750 32.22 18.51 -7.76
N ILE A 751 32.34 19.80 -8.08
CA ILE A 751 31.68 20.91 -7.39
C ILE A 751 30.85 21.72 -8.40
N PHE A 752 29.75 22.32 -7.95
CA PHE A 752 29.03 23.29 -8.77
C PHE A 752 29.81 24.62 -8.78
N THR A 753 30.14 25.11 -9.97
CA THR A 753 30.82 26.40 -10.15
C THR A 753 30.71 26.86 -11.60
N ASN A 754 30.65 28.18 -11.80
CA ASN A 754 30.79 28.81 -13.11
C ASN A 754 32.02 29.72 -13.21
N ILE A 755 32.81 29.79 -12.14
CA ILE A 755 34.01 30.62 -12.09
C ILE A 755 35.22 29.75 -12.40
N ARG A 756 36.05 30.22 -13.34
CA ARG A 756 37.41 29.73 -13.57
C ARG A 756 38.34 30.93 -13.67
N ASP A 757 39.43 30.90 -12.92
CA ASP A 757 40.44 31.96 -12.89
C ASP A 757 39.87 33.38 -12.65
N GLY A 758 38.79 33.47 -11.85
CA GLY A 758 38.13 34.74 -11.49
C GLY A 758 37.12 35.28 -12.52
N GLN A 759 36.90 34.58 -13.63
CA GLN A 759 35.94 34.97 -14.68
C GLN A 759 34.75 34.01 -14.75
N ILE A 760 33.57 34.55 -15.05
CA ILE A 760 32.37 33.76 -15.35
C ILE A 760 32.53 33.18 -16.74
N ILE A 761 32.44 31.86 -16.88
CA ILE A 761 32.61 31.18 -18.16
C ILE A 761 31.32 31.18 -18.98
N ASP A 762 30.18 30.96 -18.32
CA ASP A 762 28.89 30.79 -19.00
C ASP A 762 27.87 31.85 -18.55
N ASN A 763 27.52 32.79 -19.42
CA ASN A 763 26.58 33.87 -19.09
C ASN A 763 25.12 33.39 -18.93
N GLU A 764 24.79 32.15 -19.31
CA GLU A 764 23.45 31.57 -19.10
C GLU A 764 23.24 31.09 -17.65
N LEU A 765 24.32 30.90 -16.89
CA LEU A 765 24.31 30.40 -15.52
C LEU A 765 24.88 31.46 -14.57
N ASP A 766 24.45 31.43 -13.31
CA ASP A 766 24.99 32.28 -12.26
C ASP A 766 26.42 31.83 -11.89
N LYS A 767 27.11 32.62 -11.07
CA LYS A 767 28.52 32.43 -10.65
C LYS A 767 28.78 31.07 -10.01
N ASP A 768 27.78 30.49 -9.36
CA ASP A 768 27.81 29.19 -8.70
C ASP A 768 27.57 28.00 -9.66
N GLY A 769 27.31 28.25 -10.95
CA GLY A 769 27.03 27.21 -11.93
C GLY A 769 25.59 26.73 -11.92
N LEU A 770 24.68 27.47 -11.28
CA LEU A 770 23.25 27.19 -11.19
C LEU A 770 22.44 28.16 -12.09
N PRO A 771 21.16 27.89 -12.37
CA PRO A 771 20.36 28.76 -13.23
C PRO A 771 19.68 29.88 -12.41
N PHE A 772 19.46 31.05 -13.05
CA PHE A 772 18.73 32.15 -12.41
C PHE A 772 17.27 31.78 -12.10
N VAL A 773 16.79 32.13 -10.91
CA VAL A 773 15.37 32.00 -10.56
C VAL A 773 14.54 32.93 -11.47
N GLY A 774 13.46 32.40 -12.04
CA GLY A 774 12.63 33.08 -13.03
C GLY A 774 13.09 32.87 -14.48
N ALA A 775 14.25 32.27 -14.73
CA ALA A 775 14.72 32.01 -16.08
C ALA A 775 13.77 31.05 -16.83
N LYS A 776 13.47 31.40 -18.08
CA LYS A 776 12.71 30.53 -18.99
C LYS A 776 13.60 29.39 -19.47
N VAL A 777 13.14 28.17 -19.34
CA VAL A 777 13.85 26.96 -19.78
C VAL A 777 13.07 26.23 -20.86
N HIS A 778 13.79 25.70 -21.83
CA HIS A 778 13.30 24.85 -22.91
C HIS A 778 14.22 23.63 -23.05
N ALA A 779 13.78 22.60 -23.78
CA ALA A 779 14.57 21.38 -23.95
C ALA A 779 15.97 21.72 -24.50
N GLY A 780 17.02 21.36 -23.75
CA GLY A 780 18.41 21.64 -24.11
C GLY A 780 19.04 22.87 -23.44
N SER A 781 18.27 23.74 -22.79
CA SER A 781 18.80 24.85 -21.98
C SER A 781 19.76 24.33 -20.93
N LYS A 782 20.87 25.03 -20.68
CA LYS A 782 21.83 24.66 -19.63
C LYS A 782 21.20 24.91 -18.27
N ILE A 783 21.39 23.98 -17.34
CA ILE A 783 20.83 24.09 -15.99
C ILE A 783 21.89 24.00 -14.91
N LEU A 784 22.99 23.27 -15.15
CA LEU A 784 24.05 23.11 -14.15
C LEU A 784 25.40 23.00 -14.83
N ARG A 785 26.43 23.57 -14.20
CA ARG A 785 27.83 23.34 -14.52
C ARG A 785 28.54 22.72 -13.32
N VAL A 786 29.16 21.55 -13.54
CA VAL A 786 29.98 20.84 -12.53
C VAL A 786 31.42 20.76 -13.03
N GLU A 787 32.37 21.08 -12.15
CA GLU A 787 33.81 21.01 -12.44
C GLU A 787 34.50 20.09 -11.44
N ASN A 788 35.34 19.18 -11.93
CA ASN A 788 36.14 18.29 -11.10
C ASN A 788 37.34 19.06 -10.53
N THR A 789 37.50 19.03 -9.21
CA THR A 789 38.56 19.77 -8.52
C THR A 789 39.98 19.24 -8.78
N LYS A 790 40.14 17.99 -9.24
CA LYS A 790 41.45 17.37 -9.51
C LYS A 790 41.90 17.58 -10.95
N ASP A 791 41.03 17.23 -11.90
CA ASP A 791 41.41 17.13 -13.33
C ASP A 791 40.85 18.30 -14.17
N ARG A 792 40.16 19.27 -13.55
CA ARG A 792 39.46 20.41 -14.19
C ARG A 792 38.46 20.03 -15.30
N LYS A 793 38.08 18.75 -15.38
CA LYS A 793 37.09 18.25 -16.32
C LYS A 793 35.70 18.79 -15.97
N GLU A 794 34.98 19.29 -16.96
CA GLU A 794 33.66 19.90 -16.79
C GLU A 794 32.53 19.04 -17.36
N ARG A 795 31.37 19.12 -16.71
CA ARG A 795 30.11 18.50 -17.13
C ARG A 795 28.99 19.53 -17.04
N ILE A 796 28.28 19.71 -18.16
CA ILE A 796 27.10 20.58 -18.23
C ILE A 796 25.86 19.70 -18.27
N MET A 797 24.96 19.89 -17.32
CA MET A 797 23.63 19.30 -17.35
C MET A 797 22.68 20.24 -18.09
N ARG A 798 21.81 19.66 -18.91
CA ARG A 798 20.79 20.37 -19.68
C ARG A 798 19.40 19.93 -19.26
N TYR A 799 18.44 20.83 -19.38
CA TYR A 799 17.04 20.55 -19.16
C TYR A 799 16.53 19.52 -20.19
N LYS A 800 16.01 18.39 -19.69
CA LYS A 800 15.60 17.23 -20.51
C LYS A 800 14.09 17.07 -20.66
N ASP A 801 13.31 17.82 -19.89
CA ASP A 801 11.86 17.75 -19.99
C ASP A 801 11.43 18.43 -21.30
N GLY A 802 10.47 17.82 -22.00
CA GLY A 802 10.00 18.29 -23.30
C GLY A 802 9.03 19.46 -23.24
N GLU A 803 8.90 20.10 -22.07
CA GLU A 803 7.91 21.15 -21.81
C GLU A 803 8.62 22.39 -21.33
N ASP A 804 8.32 23.51 -21.97
CA ASP A 804 8.81 24.81 -21.56
C ASP A 804 8.29 25.16 -20.17
N GLY A 805 9.14 25.84 -19.41
CA GLY A 805 8.81 26.24 -18.06
C GLY A 805 9.71 27.35 -17.56
N PHE A 806 9.59 27.63 -16.27
CA PHE A 806 10.41 28.61 -15.58
C PHE A 806 11.11 27.95 -14.40
N VAL A 807 12.33 28.38 -14.11
CA VAL A 807 13.00 28.05 -12.84
C VAL A 807 12.23 28.74 -11.72
N ASP A 808 11.57 27.97 -10.86
CA ASP A 808 10.76 28.49 -9.76
C ASP A 808 11.61 28.67 -8.50
N LYS A 809 12.43 27.67 -8.16
CA LYS A 809 13.31 27.69 -6.99
C LYS A 809 14.59 26.91 -7.23
N VAL A 810 15.67 27.36 -6.60
CA VAL A 810 16.95 26.68 -6.51
C VAL A 810 17.30 26.57 -5.03
N ILE A 811 17.39 25.34 -4.52
CA ILE A 811 17.72 25.05 -3.12
C ILE A 811 19.08 24.37 -3.12
N THR A 812 20.05 24.97 -2.47
CA THR A 812 21.43 24.46 -2.38
C THR A 812 21.66 23.78 -1.03
N THR A 813 22.51 22.75 -1.04
CA THR A 813 23.04 22.13 0.18
C THR A 813 24.55 22.16 0.08
N SER A 814 25.18 22.78 1.07
CA SER A 814 26.62 22.92 1.15
C SER A 814 27.22 21.96 2.17
N ASP A 815 28.49 21.61 1.98
CA ASP A 815 29.29 20.96 3.03
C ASP A 815 29.75 21.98 4.09
N ASP A 816 30.42 21.48 5.13
CA ASP A 816 30.97 22.33 6.21
C ASP A 816 32.01 23.35 5.71
N SER A 817 32.57 23.14 4.51
CA SER A 817 33.49 24.08 3.86
C SER A 817 32.78 25.15 3.02
N GLY A 818 31.45 25.15 3.01
CA GLY A 818 30.60 26.08 2.27
C GLY A 818 30.45 25.73 0.79
N LYS A 819 31.02 24.62 0.31
CA LYS A 819 30.92 24.21 -1.10
C LYS A 819 29.60 23.52 -1.36
N ILE A 820 28.92 23.92 -2.43
CA ILE A 820 27.64 23.34 -2.83
C ILE A 820 27.88 21.89 -3.29
N THR A 821 27.30 20.94 -2.57
CA THR A 821 27.43 19.50 -2.83
C THR A 821 26.22 18.92 -3.55
N SER A 822 25.03 19.45 -3.26
CA SER A 822 23.80 19.09 -3.95
C SER A 822 22.90 20.29 -4.15
N VAL A 823 22.06 20.20 -5.18
CA VAL A 823 21.10 21.23 -5.55
C VAL A 823 19.77 20.60 -5.95
N VAL A 824 18.69 21.24 -5.53
CA VAL A 824 17.33 20.90 -5.92
C VAL A 824 16.78 22.06 -6.73
N ILE A 825 16.44 21.81 -7.99
CA ILE A 825 15.83 22.80 -8.88
C ILE A 825 14.37 22.45 -9.09
N LYS A 826 13.49 23.40 -8.79
CA LYS A 826 12.05 23.31 -9.02
C LYS A 826 11.70 24.11 -10.26
N PHE A 827 10.99 23.47 -11.18
CA PHE A 827 10.51 24.07 -12.41
C PHE A 827 8.99 24.21 -12.38
N ARG A 828 8.48 25.35 -12.83
CA ARG A 828 7.05 25.64 -12.95
C ARG A 828 6.66 25.66 -14.42
N MET A 829 5.73 24.80 -14.81
CA MET A 829 5.12 24.80 -16.14
C MET A 829 3.67 25.24 -16.04
N VAL A 830 3.33 26.31 -16.75
CA VAL A 830 1.98 26.88 -16.80
C VAL A 830 1.07 25.99 -17.65
N ARG A 831 -0.15 25.73 -17.15
CA ARG A 831 -1.15 24.87 -17.78
C ARG A 831 -2.49 25.58 -17.86
N THR A 832 -2.73 26.24 -18.98
CA THR A 832 -4.07 26.63 -19.38
C THR A 832 -4.89 25.39 -19.79
N PRO A 833 -6.22 25.36 -19.58
CA PRO A 833 -7.07 24.32 -20.13
C PRO A 833 -6.99 24.31 -21.65
N THR A 834 -6.77 23.14 -22.23
CA THR A 834 -6.71 22.95 -23.68
C THR A 834 -7.60 21.81 -24.13
N ILE A 835 -7.91 21.77 -25.43
CA ILE A 835 -8.74 20.73 -26.01
C ILE A 835 -8.21 19.33 -25.65
N GLY A 836 -9.11 18.50 -25.16
CA GLY A 836 -8.91 17.14 -24.69
C GLY A 836 -8.51 17.00 -23.22
N ASP A 837 -8.30 18.11 -22.50
CA ASP A 837 -8.23 18.08 -21.03
C ASP A 837 -9.55 17.59 -20.45
N LYS A 838 -9.50 17.01 -19.24
CA LYS A 838 -10.65 16.36 -18.63
C LYS A 838 -11.15 17.15 -17.42
N PHE A 839 -12.45 17.33 -17.38
CA PHE A 839 -13.17 17.93 -16.28
C PHE A 839 -14.20 16.92 -15.76
N SER A 840 -14.58 17.04 -14.49
CA SER A 840 -15.60 16.18 -13.88
C SER A 840 -16.41 16.98 -12.88
N SER A 841 -17.72 16.74 -12.82
CA SER A 841 -18.50 17.09 -11.63
C SER A 841 -18.15 16.14 -10.48
N ARG A 842 -18.73 16.39 -9.29
CA ARG A 842 -18.60 15.49 -8.13
C ARG A 842 -19.44 14.20 -8.22
N HIS A 843 -20.04 13.89 -9.36
CA HIS A 843 -20.93 12.74 -9.53
C HIS A 843 -20.33 11.66 -10.45
N GLY A 844 -19.00 11.64 -10.62
CA GLY A 844 -18.35 10.75 -11.59
C GLY A 844 -18.71 11.05 -13.04
N GLN A 845 -19.20 12.27 -13.32
CA GLN A 845 -19.55 12.77 -14.64
C GLN A 845 -18.33 13.40 -15.29
N LYS A 846 -17.38 12.56 -15.69
CA LYS A 846 -16.18 12.99 -16.39
C LYS A 846 -16.52 13.30 -17.85
N GLY A 847 -16.04 14.44 -18.33
CA GLY A 847 -16.06 14.75 -19.75
C GLY A 847 -14.76 15.37 -20.25
N VAL A 848 -14.60 15.32 -21.56
CA VAL A 848 -13.42 15.81 -22.29
C VAL A 848 -13.75 17.19 -22.84
N PHE A 849 -12.92 18.18 -22.55
CA PHE A 849 -13.06 19.51 -23.10
C PHE A 849 -12.87 19.47 -24.62
N SER A 850 -13.96 19.62 -25.37
CA SER A 850 -13.97 19.39 -26.82
C SER A 850 -13.63 20.65 -27.61
N PHE A 851 -14.32 21.76 -27.31
CA PHE A 851 -14.15 23.01 -28.04
C PHE A 851 -14.34 24.23 -27.13
N PRO A 852 -13.43 25.23 -27.17
CA PRO A 852 -13.63 26.52 -26.51
C PRO A 852 -14.70 27.32 -27.29
N TRP A 853 -15.93 27.33 -26.80
CA TRP A 853 -17.02 28.00 -27.51
C TRP A 853 -16.97 29.52 -27.29
N PRO A 854 -16.98 30.35 -28.35
CA PRO A 854 -16.93 31.80 -28.21
C PRO A 854 -18.10 32.34 -27.39
N GLU A 855 -17.84 33.31 -26.51
CA GLU A 855 -18.84 33.84 -25.58
C GLU A 855 -20.03 34.47 -26.33
N GLU A 856 -19.76 35.14 -27.45
CA GLU A 856 -20.75 35.74 -28.33
C GLU A 856 -21.76 34.72 -28.88
N ASN A 857 -21.33 33.48 -29.08
CA ASN A 857 -22.16 32.40 -29.61
C ASN A 857 -22.76 31.53 -28.49
N MET A 858 -22.40 31.75 -27.22
CA MET A 858 -22.96 31.01 -26.10
C MET A 858 -24.42 31.39 -25.89
N PRO A 859 -25.27 30.42 -25.50
CA PRO A 859 -26.64 30.74 -25.14
C PRO A 859 -26.66 31.61 -23.87
N PHE A 860 -27.62 32.52 -23.79
CA PHE A 860 -27.71 33.48 -22.70
C PHE A 860 -29.13 33.57 -22.11
N THR A 861 -29.23 33.89 -20.83
CA THR A 861 -30.52 34.11 -20.15
C THR A 861 -31.11 35.48 -20.49
N GLY A 862 -32.38 35.75 -20.14
CA GLY A 862 -32.95 37.10 -20.25
C GLY A 862 -32.21 38.18 -19.46
N THR A 863 -31.44 37.81 -18.43
CA THR A 863 -30.55 38.70 -17.67
C THR A 863 -29.16 38.85 -18.30
N GLY A 864 -28.86 38.14 -19.39
CA GLY A 864 -27.57 38.17 -20.08
C GLY A 864 -26.50 37.22 -19.50
N MET A 865 -26.87 36.34 -18.56
CA MET A 865 -25.94 35.35 -18.01
C MET A 865 -25.65 34.27 -19.05
N ARG A 866 -24.39 33.85 -19.15
CA ARG A 866 -23.92 32.78 -20.05
C ARG A 866 -23.34 31.64 -19.21
N PRO A 867 -23.60 30.37 -19.54
CA PRO A 867 -23.04 29.25 -18.79
C PRO A 867 -21.53 29.16 -19.01
N ASP A 868 -20.81 28.68 -17.99
CA ASP A 868 -19.39 28.35 -18.10
C ASP A 868 -19.19 27.01 -18.79
N VAL A 869 -20.11 26.07 -18.54
CA VAL A 869 -20.07 24.69 -19.03
C VAL A 869 -21.39 24.32 -19.65
N ILE A 870 -21.35 23.74 -20.85
CA ILE A 870 -22.51 23.03 -21.43
C ILE A 870 -22.24 21.53 -21.36
N ILE A 871 -23.21 20.80 -20.82
CA ILE A 871 -23.23 19.34 -20.80
C ILE A 871 -24.43 18.83 -21.58
N ASN A 872 -24.21 17.82 -22.39
CA ASN A 872 -25.26 17.25 -23.21
C ASN A 872 -26.25 16.42 -22.36
N PRO A 873 -27.58 16.61 -22.51
CA PRO A 873 -28.60 15.85 -21.78
C PRO A 873 -28.52 14.34 -21.99
N HIS A 874 -28.02 13.86 -23.14
CA HIS A 874 -27.87 12.44 -23.43
C HIS A 874 -26.86 11.73 -22.51
N ALA A 875 -26.05 12.48 -21.77
CA ALA A 875 -25.10 11.94 -20.80
C ALA A 875 -25.76 11.48 -19.48
N PHE A 876 -27.03 11.79 -19.24
CA PHE A 876 -27.75 11.45 -18.00
C PHE A 876 -28.49 10.11 -18.03
N PRO A 877 -29.25 9.72 -19.08
CA PRO A 877 -30.03 8.47 -19.08
C PRO A 877 -29.20 7.21 -18.82
N SER A 878 -28.01 7.11 -19.43
CA SER A 878 -27.12 5.95 -19.26
C SER A 878 -26.32 5.97 -17.96
N ARG A 879 -26.21 7.13 -17.31
CA ARG A 879 -25.39 7.33 -16.11
C ARG A 879 -26.18 7.40 -14.82
N MET A 880 -27.42 7.85 -14.90
CA MET A 880 -28.35 7.99 -13.78
C MET A 880 -27.73 8.78 -12.62
N THR A 881 -27.09 9.91 -12.93
CA THR A 881 -26.42 10.82 -11.98
C THR A 881 -27.37 11.93 -11.52
N ILE A 882 -28.50 11.55 -10.93
CA ILE A 882 -29.57 12.49 -10.54
C ILE A 882 -29.09 13.44 -9.44
N GLY A 883 -28.16 13.02 -8.58
CA GLY A 883 -27.57 13.88 -7.57
C GLY A 883 -26.93 15.16 -8.14
N MET A 884 -26.43 15.12 -9.38
CA MET A 884 -25.86 16.31 -10.05
C MET A 884 -26.92 17.35 -10.39
N LEU A 885 -28.13 16.91 -10.75
CA LEU A 885 -29.25 17.80 -11.04
C LEU A 885 -29.76 18.44 -9.74
N ILE A 886 -29.82 17.68 -8.65
CA ILE A 886 -30.17 18.20 -7.32
C ILE A 886 -29.09 19.19 -6.84
N GLU A 887 -27.80 18.86 -6.99
CA GLU A 887 -26.69 19.79 -6.70
C GLU A 887 -26.85 21.10 -7.48
N SER A 888 -27.18 21.02 -8.77
CA SER A 888 -27.39 22.18 -9.65
C SER A 888 -28.48 23.12 -9.13
N MET A 889 -29.63 22.55 -8.71
CA MET A 889 -30.73 23.33 -8.12
C MET A 889 -30.33 23.96 -6.78
N CYS A 890 -29.73 23.19 -5.88
CA CYS A 890 -29.24 23.68 -4.58
C CYS A 890 -28.22 24.80 -4.73
N GLY A 891 -27.25 24.62 -5.63
CA GLY A 891 -26.21 25.60 -5.90
C GLY A 891 -26.79 26.90 -6.44
N LYS A 892 -27.81 26.82 -7.30
CA LYS A 892 -28.53 27.98 -7.84
C LYS A 892 -29.26 28.77 -6.74
N VAL A 893 -30.03 28.06 -5.89
CA VAL A 893 -30.75 28.68 -4.77
C VAL A 893 -29.81 29.50 -3.90
N GLN A 894 -28.66 28.94 -3.53
CA GLN A 894 -27.74 29.64 -2.63
C GLN A 894 -26.86 30.68 -3.31
N ALA A 895 -26.53 30.50 -4.59
CA ALA A 895 -25.79 31.52 -5.34
C ALA A 895 -26.57 32.84 -5.46
N SER A 896 -27.91 32.79 -5.37
CA SER A 896 -28.77 33.98 -5.36
C SER A 896 -28.98 34.62 -3.97
N ASP A 897 -28.44 34.02 -2.91
CA ASP A 897 -28.51 34.50 -1.53
C ASP A 897 -27.14 35.06 -1.07
N LEU A 898 -26.86 35.11 0.24
CA LEU A 898 -25.53 35.42 0.80
C LEU A 898 -24.45 34.35 0.51
N CYS A 899 -24.65 33.50 -0.50
CA CYS A 899 -23.80 32.34 -0.81
C CYS A 899 -23.61 31.40 0.40
N GLU A 900 -24.69 31.16 1.17
CA GLU A 900 -24.66 30.21 2.26
C GLU A 900 -24.53 28.78 1.76
N SER A 901 -24.01 27.89 2.59
CA SER A 901 -23.83 26.49 2.19
C SER A 901 -25.11 25.67 2.35
N VAL A 902 -25.39 24.77 1.40
CA VAL A 902 -26.42 23.73 1.55
C VAL A 902 -25.81 22.44 2.07
N ASP A 903 -26.46 21.80 3.04
CA ASP A 903 -26.14 20.42 3.42
C ASP A 903 -26.67 19.42 2.39
N ALA A 904 -25.76 18.61 1.83
CA ALA A 904 -26.07 17.56 0.86
C ALA A 904 -25.68 16.16 1.34
N THR A 905 -25.61 15.98 2.66
CA THR A 905 -25.31 14.68 3.26
C THR A 905 -26.30 13.61 2.77
N PRO A 906 -25.82 12.46 2.27
CA PRO A 906 -26.70 11.37 1.77
C PRO A 906 -27.65 10.85 2.85
N PHE A 907 -28.82 10.32 2.45
CA PHE A 907 -29.85 9.71 3.31
C PHE A 907 -30.61 10.67 4.23
N GLN A 908 -30.64 11.98 3.92
CA GLN A 908 -31.49 12.95 4.63
C GLN A 908 -32.94 12.97 4.14
N TYR A 909 -33.16 12.61 2.88
CA TYR A 909 -34.46 12.68 2.23
C TYR A 909 -35.05 11.27 2.08
N SER A 910 -36.37 11.19 2.02
CA SER A 910 -37.13 9.95 1.85
C SER A 910 -38.09 10.07 0.67
N GLU A 911 -38.84 9.01 0.36
CA GLU A 911 -39.89 9.09 -0.67
C GLU A 911 -41.05 9.99 -0.28
N ASP A 912 -41.33 10.10 1.03
CA ASP A 912 -42.36 10.96 1.62
C ASP A 912 -41.89 12.43 1.71
N PHE A 913 -40.58 12.64 1.89
CA PHE A 913 -39.97 13.97 1.96
C PHE A 913 -38.88 14.12 0.89
N ARG A 914 -39.31 14.54 -0.31
CA ARG A 914 -38.46 14.61 -1.50
C ARG A 914 -37.64 15.89 -1.56
N ALA A 915 -36.34 15.76 -1.80
CA ALA A 915 -35.42 16.88 -1.96
C ALA A 915 -35.90 17.89 -3.03
N THR A 916 -36.39 17.40 -4.16
CA THR A 916 -36.84 18.24 -5.28
C THR A 916 -38.01 19.16 -4.91
N GLU A 917 -38.88 18.74 -4.00
CA GLU A 917 -40.04 19.54 -3.59
C GLU A 917 -39.64 20.69 -2.65
N GLU A 918 -38.75 20.41 -1.70
CA GLU A 918 -38.22 21.44 -0.80
C GLU A 918 -37.40 22.48 -1.58
N ILE A 919 -36.49 22.01 -2.43
CA ILE A 919 -35.62 22.89 -3.22
C ILE A 919 -36.44 23.68 -4.25
N GLY A 920 -37.47 23.06 -4.85
CA GLY A 920 -38.35 23.73 -5.80
C GLY A 920 -39.13 24.88 -5.18
N LYS A 921 -39.64 24.72 -3.95
CA LYS A 921 -40.29 25.81 -3.19
C LYS A 921 -39.30 26.96 -2.94
N LYS A 922 -38.08 26.65 -2.51
CA LYS A 922 -37.00 27.62 -2.29
C LYS A 922 -36.57 28.38 -3.56
N LEU A 923 -36.67 27.75 -4.73
CA LEU A 923 -36.43 28.41 -6.02
C LEU A 923 -37.54 29.42 -6.35
N VAL A 924 -38.80 29.04 -6.15
CA VAL A 924 -39.96 29.92 -6.39
C VAL A 924 -39.96 31.12 -5.47
N GLU A 925 -39.62 30.94 -4.19
CA GLU A 925 -39.44 32.04 -3.22
C GLU A 925 -38.43 33.09 -3.69
N ARG A 926 -37.46 32.68 -4.50
CA ARG A 926 -36.41 33.54 -5.07
C ARG A 926 -36.71 34.02 -6.50
N GLY A 927 -37.90 33.75 -7.01
CA GLY A 927 -38.34 34.17 -8.35
C GLY A 927 -37.83 33.30 -9.49
N PHE A 928 -37.25 32.13 -9.21
CA PHE A 928 -36.86 31.16 -10.24
C PHE A 928 -37.99 30.17 -10.53
N ASN A 929 -37.87 29.45 -11.65
CA ASN A 929 -38.75 28.34 -11.95
C ASN A 929 -38.59 27.21 -10.91
N TYR A 930 -39.70 26.61 -10.49
CA TYR A 930 -39.75 25.51 -9.52
C TYR A 930 -38.82 24.34 -9.87
N TYR A 931 -38.69 23.99 -11.15
CA TYR A 931 -37.86 22.89 -11.62
C TYR A 931 -36.42 23.30 -11.95
N GLY A 932 -36.05 24.58 -11.74
CA GLY A 932 -34.71 25.10 -12.04
C GLY A 932 -34.48 25.47 -13.51
N ASN A 933 -35.50 25.35 -14.37
CA ASN A 933 -35.40 25.74 -15.78
C ASN A 933 -35.38 27.27 -15.95
N GLU A 934 -34.71 27.77 -16.99
CA GLU A 934 -34.69 29.18 -17.36
C GLU A 934 -34.90 29.37 -18.86
N VAL A 935 -35.49 30.51 -19.21
CA VAL A 935 -35.60 30.95 -20.60
C VAL A 935 -34.21 31.37 -21.09
N LEU A 936 -33.69 30.65 -22.09
CA LEU A 936 -32.44 30.97 -22.76
C LEU A 936 -32.71 31.37 -24.22
N TYR A 937 -31.79 32.17 -24.75
CA TYR A 937 -31.73 32.61 -26.14
C TYR A 937 -30.49 32.02 -26.81
N SER A 938 -30.61 31.70 -28.08
CA SER A 938 -29.52 31.23 -28.92
C SER A 938 -28.51 32.37 -29.14
N GLY A 939 -27.24 32.15 -28.82
CA GLY A 939 -26.18 33.12 -29.13
C GLY A 939 -25.90 33.26 -30.62
N ILE A 940 -26.30 32.29 -31.45
CA ILE A 940 -26.08 32.33 -32.90
C ILE A 940 -27.21 33.09 -33.61
N THR A 941 -28.47 32.81 -33.26
CA THR A 941 -29.64 33.35 -33.96
C THR A 941 -30.31 34.51 -33.22
N GLY A 942 -30.06 34.66 -31.92
CA GLY A 942 -30.76 35.61 -31.05
C GLY A 942 -32.17 35.20 -30.65
N GLU A 943 -32.69 34.10 -31.21
CA GLU A 943 -34.04 33.62 -30.93
C GLU A 943 -34.11 32.86 -29.59
N GLN A 944 -35.27 32.93 -28.94
CA GLN A 944 -35.55 32.15 -27.74
C GLN A 944 -35.61 30.64 -28.09
N PHE A 945 -35.06 29.79 -27.23
CA PHE A 945 -35.21 28.34 -27.39
C PHE A 945 -36.67 27.90 -27.23
N LYS A 946 -37.03 26.78 -27.89
CA LYS A 946 -38.38 26.21 -27.85
C LYS A 946 -38.82 25.72 -26.47
N ALA A 947 -37.85 25.39 -25.61
CA ALA A 947 -38.09 24.94 -24.26
C ALA A 947 -37.14 25.65 -23.31
N ASP A 948 -37.57 25.83 -22.07
CA ASP A 948 -36.72 26.35 -21.01
C ASP A 948 -35.60 25.34 -20.72
N ILE A 949 -34.40 25.85 -20.50
CA ILE A 949 -33.20 25.04 -20.33
C ILE A 949 -32.88 24.93 -18.84
N PHE A 950 -32.54 23.70 -18.41
CA PHE A 950 -32.10 23.46 -17.05
C PHE A 950 -30.72 24.09 -16.83
N LEU A 951 -30.68 25.10 -15.95
CA LEU A 951 -29.50 25.91 -15.66
C LEU A 951 -29.31 26.00 -14.14
N GLY A 952 -28.09 25.75 -13.66
CA GLY A 952 -27.76 25.93 -12.24
C GLY A 952 -26.26 25.92 -11.98
N VAL A 953 -25.87 25.76 -10.71
CA VAL A 953 -24.47 25.87 -10.28
C VAL A 953 -23.97 24.54 -9.73
N VAL A 954 -22.89 24.02 -10.31
CA VAL A 954 -22.31 22.71 -9.95
C VAL A 954 -20.81 22.85 -9.69
N TYR A 955 -20.28 22.12 -8.70
CA TYR A 955 -18.85 22.13 -8.42
C TYR A 955 -18.07 21.24 -9.39
N TYR A 956 -17.16 21.85 -10.17
CA TYR A 956 -16.37 21.18 -11.21
C TYR A 956 -14.90 21.04 -10.83
N GLN A 957 -14.31 19.90 -11.21
CA GLN A 957 -12.95 19.47 -10.90
C GLN A 957 -12.15 19.28 -12.20
N ARG A 958 -10.92 19.81 -12.26
CA ARG A 958 -10.00 19.60 -13.40
C ARG A 958 -9.07 18.42 -13.14
N LEU A 959 -9.01 17.44 -14.02
CA LEU A 959 -8.19 16.24 -13.81
C LEU A 959 -6.74 16.42 -14.29
N ARG A 960 -5.79 15.77 -13.60
CA ARG A 960 -4.34 15.91 -13.88
C ARG A 960 -3.85 15.35 -15.23
N HIS A 961 -4.63 14.49 -15.88
CA HIS A 961 -4.20 13.76 -17.07
C HIS A 961 -4.50 14.58 -18.33
N MET A 962 -3.50 15.35 -18.76
CA MET A 962 -3.58 16.27 -19.90
C MET A 962 -3.16 15.64 -21.23
N VAL A 963 -3.57 16.25 -22.33
CA VAL A 963 -3.27 15.80 -23.71
C VAL A 963 -1.82 16.04 -24.11
N GLY A 964 -1.24 17.17 -23.68
CA GLY A 964 0.17 17.47 -23.94
C GLY A 964 1.11 16.36 -23.43
N ASP A 965 0.67 15.67 -22.37
CA ASP A 965 1.34 14.51 -21.79
C ASP A 965 1.06 13.18 -22.54
N LYS A 966 0.45 13.18 -23.72
CA LYS A 966 0.01 11.97 -24.44
C LYS A 966 0.46 11.88 -25.90
N TYR A 967 0.37 12.97 -26.67
CA TYR A 967 0.68 12.93 -28.11
C TYR A 967 2.13 12.47 -28.38
N GLN A 968 2.35 11.76 -29.49
CA GLN A 968 3.69 11.37 -29.96
C GLN A 968 3.70 11.33 -31.49
N VAL A 969 4.80 11.75 -32.09
CA VAL A 969 5.02 11.73 -33.54
C VAL A 969 6.47 11.33 -33.83
N ARG A 970 6.68 10.55 -34.89
CA ARG A 970 8.01 10.13 -35.35
C ARG A 970 7.99 9.96 -36.85
N ALA A 971 8.89 10.66 -37.54
CA ALA A 971 9.25 10.38 -38.93
C ALA A 971 10.43 9.40 -38.95
N THR A 972 11.60 9.85 -38.50
CA THR A 972 12.80 9.02 -38.27
C THR A 972 13.30 9.21 -36.84
N GLY A 973 14.29 8.43 -36.39
CA GLY A 973 14.84 8.62 -35.06
C GLY A 973 15.77 7.51 -34.62
N ARG A 974 16.12 7.54 -33.33
CA ARG A 974 17.03 6.56 -32.73
C ARG A 974 16.48 5.14 -32.87
N ILE A 975 17.40 4.22 -33.13
CA ILE A 975 17.15 2.79 -33.31
C ILE A 975 17.88 1.99 -32.23
N ASN A 976 17.42 0.76 -32.00
CA ASN A 976 18.14 -0.19 -31.18
C ASN A 976 19.38 -0.69 -31.93
N ASN A 977 20.55 -0.74 -31.28
CA ASN A 977 21.77 -1.20 -31.92
C ASN A 977 21.71 -2.69 -32.31
N LEU A 978 21.00 -3.52 -31.53
CA LEU A 978 20.89 -4.96 -31.77
C LEU A 978 19.95 -5.28 -32.93
N THR A 979 18.75 -4.71 -32.93
CA THR A 979 17.70 -5.05 -33.91
C THR A 979 17.60 -4.05 -35.06
N ARG A 980 18.23 -2.87 -34.96
CA ARG A 980 18.05 -1.71 -35.85
C ARG A 980 16.62 -1.18 -35.94
N GLN A 981 15.70 -1.69 -35.12
CA GLN A 981 14.32 -1.22 -35.06
C GLN A 981 14.19 0.08 -34.25
N PRO A 982 13.13 0.88 -34.49
CA PRO A 982 12.77 2.02 -33.65
C PRO A 982 12.80 1.74 -32.14
N LEU A 983 13.45 2.61 -31.36
CA LEU A 983 13.44 2.49 -29.89
C LEU A 983 12.02 2.62 -29.31
N LYS A 984 11.79 2.01 -28.14
CA LYS A 984 10.56 2.20 -27.36
C LYS A 984 10.61 3.49 -26.53
N GLY A 985 9.48 4.19 -26.46
CA GLY A 985 9.19 5.22 -25.46
C GLY A 985 9.17 6.65 -26.00
N ARG A 986 8.08 7.38 -25.72
CA ARG A 986 7.85 8.75 -26.22
C ARG A 986 8.98 9.71 -25.91
N LYS A 987 9.44 9.78 -24.64
CA LYS A 987 10.51 10.71 -24.22
C LYS A 987 11.84 10.49 -24.96
N LYS A 988 12.02 9.35 -25.64
CA LYS A 988 13.22 9.01 -26.42
C LYS A 988 13.00 9.20 -27.94
N GLY A 989 11.86 9.76 -28.36
CA GLY A 989 11.46 9.77 -29.78
C GLY A 989 11.18 8.36 -30.31
N GLY A 990 10.65 7.49 -29.45
CA GLY A 990 10.39 6.10 -29.80
C GLY A 990 9.31 5.93 -30.87
N GLY A 991 9.35 4.81 -31.59
CA GLY A 991 8.36 4.48 -32.62
C GLY A 991 7.03 3.98 -32.06
N ILE A 992 6.00 4.02 -32.91
CA ILE A 992 4.71 3.37 -32.64
C ILE A 992 4.85 1.89 -32.97
N ARG A 993 4.42 1.02 -32.06
CA ARG A 993 4.44 -0.41 -32.29
C ARG A 993 3.21 -0.81 -33.10
N LEU A 994 3.42 -1.38 -34.28
CA LEU A 994 2.43 -2.17 -35.00
C LEU A 994 2.54 -3.62 -34.51
N GLY A 995 1.49 -4.12 -33.86
CA GLY A 995 1.47 -5.42 -33.23
C GLY A 995 0.95 -6.51 -34.17
N GLU A 996 0.75 -7.69 -33.57
CA GLU A 996 0.19 -8.84 -34.27
C GLU A 996 -1.26 -8.61 -34.72
N MET A 997 -2.08 -7.99 -33.88
CA MET A 997 -3.48 -7.70 -34.23
C MET A 997 -3.58 -6.77 -35.44
N GLU A 998 -2.72 -5.75 -35.52
CA GLU A 998 -2.70 -4.85 -36.67
C GLU A 998 -2.13 -5.54 -37.93
N ARG A 999 -1.12 -6.43 -37.78
CA ARG A 999 -0.64 -7.28 -38.88
C ARG A 999 -1.80 -8.07 -39.50
N ASP A 1000 -2.57 -8.75 -38.66
CA ASP A 1000 -3.66 -9.61 -39.09
C ASP A 1000 -4.81 -8.80 -39.71
N GLY A 1001 -5.10 -7.61 -39.17
CA GLY A 1001 -6.05 -6.68 -39.77
C GLY A 1001 -5.65 -6.25 -41.19
N LEU A 1002 -4.36 -5.99 -41.43
CA LEU A 1002 -3.85 -5.65 -42.76
C LEU A 1002 -3.87 -6.85 -43.72
N LEU A 1003 -3.54 -8.04 -43.22
CA LEU A 1003 -3.62 -9.29 -43.99
C LEU A 1003 -5.07 -9.59 -44.42
N ALA A 1004 -6.04 -9.41 -43.52
CA ALA A 1004 -7.46 -9.64 -43.81
C ALA A 1004 -7.99 -8.72 -44.93
N GLN A 1005 -7.43 -7.53 -45.07
CA GLN A 1005 -7.75 -6.58 -46.14
C GLN A 1005 -6.98 -6.86 -47.44
N GLY A 1006 -6.05 -7.82 -47.45
CA GLY A 1006 -5.22 -8.14 -48.61
C GLY A 1006 -4.18 -7.07 -48.97
N VAL A 1007 -3.91 -6.09 -48.09
CA VAL A 1007 -2.98 -4.97 -48.37
C VAL A 1007 -1.51 -5.35 -48.11
N SER A 1008 -1.01 -6.32 -48.87
CA SER A 1008 0.34 -6.88 -48.75
C SER A 1008 1.46 -5.83 -48.87
N PHE A 1009 1.31 -4.83 -49.74
CA PHE A 1009 2.28 -3.74 -49.87
C PHE A 1009 2.40 -2.90 -48.61
N LEU A 1010 1.27 -2.57 -47.96
CA LEU A 1010 1.28 -1.81 -46.71
C LEU A 1010 1.91 -2.63 -45.59
N LEU A 1011 1.65 -3.93 -45.56
CA LEU A 1011 2.30 -4.84 -44.61
C LEU A 1011 3.81 -4.85 -44.78
N ARG A 1012 4.30 -5.01 -46.02
CA ARG A 1012 5.73 -4.96 -46.34
C ARG A 1012 6.34 -3.61 -45.98
N ASP A 1013 5.66 -2.52 -46.30
CA ASP A 1013 6.11 -1.18 -45.97
C ASP A 1013 6.25 -0.97 -44.45
N ARG A 1014 5.25 -1.35 -43.66
CA ARG A 1014 5.26 -1.13 -42.20
C ARG A 1014 6.22 -2.05 -41.45
N PHE A 1015 6.31 -3.34 -41.82
CA PHE A 1015 7.13 -4.33 -41.11
C PHE A 1015 8.57 -4.41 -41.63
N MET A 1016 8.86 -3.89 -42.83
CA MET A 1016 10.19 -3.95 -43.43
C MET A 1016 10.74 -2.55 -43.73
N TRP A 1017 10.17 -1.83 -44.69
CA TRP A 1017 10.74 -0.56 -45.18
C TRP A 1017 10.81 0.54 -44.12
N CYS A 1018 9.77 0.68 -43.30
CA CYS A 1018 9.69 1.70 -42.26
C CYS A 1018 10.22 1.23 -40.88
N SER A 1019 10.81 0.03 -40.79
CA SER A 1019 11.30 -0.56 -39.54
C SER A 1019 12.81 -0.81 -39.60
N ASP A 1020 13.22 -1.98 -40.10
CA ASP A 1020 14.60 -2.49 -40.03
C ASP A 1020 15.06 -3.14 -41.34
N GLY A 1021 14.39 -2.87 -42.45
CA GLY A 1021 14.80 -3.35 -43.77
C GLY A 1021 16.23 -2.89 -44.11
N CYS A 1022 17.07 -3.83 -44.49
CA CYS A 1022 18.48 -3.59 -44.81
C CYS A 1022 18.94 -4.46 -45.98
N THR A 1023 19.95 -3.96 -46.68
CA THR A 1023 20.62 -4.69 -47.75
C THR A 1023 21.67 -5.64 -47.14
N ALA A 1024 21.72 -6.87 -47.63
CA ALA A 1024 22.65 -7.90 -47.16
C ALA A 1024 23.29 -8.63 -48.35
N HIS A 1025 24.59 -8.90 -48.25
CA HIS A 1025 25.30 -9.70 -49.24
C HIS A 1025 25.22 -11.17 -48.85
N LEU A 1026 24.72 -12.02 -49.74
CA LEU A 1026 24.55 -13.45 -49.53
C LEU A 1026 25.49 -14.22 -50.47
N CYS A 1027 26.23 -15.20 -49.95
CA CYS A 1027 26.98 -16.11 -50.80
C CYS A 1027 26.07 -17.22 -51.34
N LYS A 1028 25.89 -17.31 -52.67
CA LYS A 1028 25.07 -18.35 -53.33
C LYS A 1028 25.58 -19.77 -53.06
N LYS A 1029 26.89 -19.95 -52.81
CA LYS A 1029 27.49 -21.29 -52.58
C LYS A 1029 27.19 -21.84 -51.17
N CYS A 1030 27.31 -21.01 -50.12
CA CYS A 1030 27.05 -21.47 -48.75
C CYS A 1030 25.68 -21.04 -48.20
N GLY A 1031 24.93 -20.20 -48.92
CA GLY A 1031 23.63 -19.71 -48.52
C GLY A 1031 23.66 -18.89 -47.23
N SER A 1032 24.74 -18.15 -46.98
CA SER A 1032 24.90 -17.37 -45.74
C SER A 1032 25.44 -15.98 -46.04
N PHE A 1033 24.91 -15.01 -45.30
CA PHE A 1033 25.38 -13.62 -45.27
C PHE A 1033 26.25 -13.32 -44.03
N MET A 1034 26.51 -14.31 -43.17
CA MET A 1034 27.38 -14.15 -41.98
C MET A 1034 28.87 -14.22 -42.33
N PHE A 1035 29.21 -14.95 -43.38
CA PHE A 1035 30.60 -15.18 -43.80
C PHE A 1035 31.05 -14.23 -44.90
N THR A 1036 30.18 -13.32 -45.34
CA THR A 1036 30.51 -12.30 -46.34
C THR A 1036 31.18 -11.11 -45.68
N GLN A 1037 32.32 -10.70 -46.22
CA GLN A 1037 33.06 -9.53 -45.77
C GLN A 1037 33.28 -8.58 -46.95
N THR A 1038 32.95 -7.31 -46.73
CA THR A 1038 33.20 -6.22 -47.67
C THR A 1038 34.46 -5.48 -47.25
N LYS A 1039 35.43 -5.33 -48.16
CA LYS A 1039 36.63 -4.52 -47.97
C LYS A 1039 36.54 -3.29 -48.88
N LYS A 1040 36.94 -2.13 -48.34
CA LYS A 1040 37.13 -0.90 -49.11
C LYS A 1040 38.56 -0.85 -49.61
N GLU A 1041 38.75 -0.82 -50.92
CA GLU A 1041 40.06 -0.59 -51.51
C GLU A 1041 40.42 0.90 -51.46
N GLU A 1042 41.73 1.23 -51.55
CA GLU A 1042 42.25 2.62 -51.52
C GLU A 1042 41.65 3.50 -52.64
N ASN A 1043 41.15 2.86 -53.69
CA ASN A 1043 40.53 3.49 -54.86
C ASN A 1043 39.03 3.82 -54.65
N GLY A 1044 38.48 3.50 -53.48
CA GLY A 1044 37.07 3.72 -53.13
C GLY A 1044 36.09 2.62 -53.59
N PHE A 1045 36.55 1.60 -54.31
CA PHE A 1045 35.74 0.45 -54.70
C PHE A 1045 35.52 -0.50 -53.52
N GLU A 1046 34.26 -0.93 -53.33
CA GLU A 1046 33.86 -1.90 -52.32
C GLU A 1046 33.85 -3.31 -52.92
N GLU A 1047 34.75 -4.19 -52.47
CA GLU A 1047 34.81 -5.58 -52.93
C GLU A 1047 34.29 -6.51 -51.83
N THR A 1048 33.28 -7.34 -52.15
CA THR A 1048 32.68 -8.28 -51.20
C THR A 1048 33.06 -9.72 -51.54
N SER A 1049 33.53 -10.47 -50.55
CA SER A 1049 33.95 -11.87 -50.69
C SER A 1049 33.39 -12.73 -49.55
N CYS A 1050 33.26 -14.05 -49.77
CA CYS A 1050 32.86 -14.99 -48.71
C CYS A 1050 34.07 -15.69 -48.12
N ASN A 1051 34.34 -15.49 -46.82
CA ASN A 1051 35.46 -16.08 -46.10
C ASN A 1051 35.33 -17.60 -45.91
N PHE A 1052 34.12 -18.14 -45.93
CA PHE A 1052 33.90 -19.58 -45.80
C PHE A 1052 34.10 -20.33 -47.13
N CYS A 1053 33.74 -19.69 -48.25
CA CYS A 1053 33.83 -20.30 -49.58
C CYS A 1053 35.06 -19.86 -50.39
N ASN A 1054 35.81 -18.87 -49.91
CA ASN A 1054 36.94 -18.23 -50.59
C ASN A 1054 36.62 -17.87 -52.04
N SER A 1055 35.43 -17.31 -52.28
CA SER A 1055 34.94 -16.98 -53.61
C SER A 1055 34.31 -15.59 -53.62
N LYS A 1056 34.60 -14.84 -54.69
CA LYS A 1056 34.08 -13.50 -54.98
C LYS A 1056 32.94 -13.54 -56.01
N ASP A 1057 33.00 -14.48 -56.95
CA ASP A 1057 32.11 -14.55 -58.13
C ASP A 1057 30.66 -14.97 -57.83
N LYS A 1058 30.36 -15.40 -56.59
CA LYS A 1058 29.06 -15.96 -56.19
C LYS A 1058 28.38 -15.20 -55.06
N ILE A 1059 28.56 -13.89 -54.99
CA ILE A 1059 27.85 -13.01 -54.04
C ILE A 1059 26.65 -12.36 -54.73
N THR A 1060 25.48 -12.43 -54.10
CA THR A 1060 24.28 -11.68 -54.51
C THR A 1060 23.84 -10.73 -53.40
N THR A 1061 23.02 -9.75 -53.75
CA THR A 1061 22.51 -8.75 -52.82
C THR A 1061 21.01 -8.98 -52.60
N VAL A 1062 20.60 -9.18 -51.36
CA VAL A 1062 19.20 -9.38 -50.96
C VAL A 1062 18.76 -8.30 -49.99
N TYR A 1063 17.48 -7.94 -50.04
CA TYR A 1063 16.89 -7.02 -49.08
C TYR A 1063 16.11 -7.81 -48.03
N ILE A 1064 16.52 -7.70 -46.76
CA ILE A 1064 15.99 -8.50 -45.64
C ILE A 1064 15.76 -7.61 -44.41
N PRO A 1065 14.88 -8.00 -43.47
CA PRO A 1065 14.83 -7.31 -42.19
C PRO A 1065 16.12 -7.57 -41.40
N TYR A 1066 16.71 -6.54 -40.80
CA TYR A 1066 17.97 -6.66 -40.07
C TYR A 1066 17.88 -7.66 -38.91
N VAL A 1067 16.71 -7.77 -38.27
CA VAL A 1067 16.50 -8.75 -37.19
C VAL A 1067 16.76 -10.19 -37.65
N LEU A 1068 16.63 -10.51 -38.95
CA LEU A 1068 17.00 -11.81 -39.49
C LEU A 1068 18.50 -12.07 -39.37
N LYS A 1069 19.37 -11.05 -39.55
CA LYS A 1069 20.82 -11.20 -39.33
C LYS A 1069 21.12 -11.54 -37.88
N TYR A 1070 20.43 -10.88 -36.95
CA TYR A 1070 20.57 -11.14 -35.53
C TYR A 1070 20.10 -12.57 -35.18
N LEU A 1071 18.96 -13.01 -35.72
CA LEU A 1071 18.45 -14.37 -35.54
C LEU A 1071 19.44 -15.44 -36.03
N VAL A 1072 20.03 -15.25 -37.22
CA VAL A 1072 21.05 -16.18 -37.75
C VAL A 1072 22.28 -16.25 -36.84
N ALA A 1073 22.71 -15.12 -36.27
CA ALA A 1073 23.85 -15.09 -35.34
C ALA A 1073 23.55 -15.85 -34.04
N GLU A 1074 22.36 -15.68 -33.46
CA GLU A 1074 21.94 -16.41 -32.25
C GLU A 1074 21.82 -17.93 -32.52
N PHE A 1075 21.26 -18.33 -33.68
CA PHE A 1075 21.25 -19.73 -34.07
C PHE A 1075 22.65 -20.30 -34.28
N ALA A 1076 23.55 -19.54 -34.93
CA ALA A 1076 24.93 -19.97 -35.11
C ALA A 1076 25.65 -20.15 -33.75
N ALA A 1077 25.36 -19.31 -32.75
CA ALA A 1077 25.88 -19.48 -31.39
C ALA A 1077 25.39 -20.78 -30.72
N MET A 1078 24.22 -21.28 -31.12
CA MET A 1078 23.68 -22.59 -30.72
C MET A 1078 24.13 -23.75 -31.64
N ASN A 1079 25.11 -23.51 -32.53
CA ASN A 1079 25.56 -24.45 -33.57
C ASN A 1079 24.47 -24.86 -34.58
N ILE A 1080 23.44 -24.03 -34.74
CA ILE A 1080 22.38 -24.21 -35.73
C ILE A 1080 22.69 -23.30 -36.94
N ARG A 1081 22.84 -23.90 -38.11
CA ARG A 1081 23.10 -23.17 -39.35
C ARG A 1081 21.82 -22.96 -40.15
N LEU A 1082 21.50 -21.71 -40.44
CA LEU A 1082 20.49 -21.35 -41.44
C LEU A 1082 21.15 -21.21 -42.81
N LYS A 1083 20.59 -21.87 -43.82
CA LYS A 1083 21.01 -21.81 -45.21
C LYS A 1083 19.88 -21.19 -46.03
N PHE A 1084 20.16 -20.08 -46.70
CA PHE A 1084 19.24 -19.39 -47.60
C PHE A 1084 19.54 -19.80 -49.04
N GLU A 1085 18.50 -20.22 -49.75
CA GLU A 1085 18.55 -20.52 -51.18
C GLU A 1085 17.97 -19.31 -51.92
N VAL A 1086 18.66 -18.87 -52.96
CA VAL A 1086 18.23 -17.77 -53.81
C VAL A 1086 18.15 -18.34 -55.20
N ASP A 1087 16.93 -18.44 -55.70
CA ASP A 1087 16.66 -18.81 -57.08
C ASP A 1087 16.86 -17.56 -57.95
N GLU A 1088 17.53 -17.72 -59.09
CA GLU A 1088 17.54 -16.71 -60.14
C GLU A 1088 16.27 -16.92 -60.95
N ASP A 1089 15.26 -16.08 -60.72
CA ASP A 1089 14.19 -15.96 -61.69
C ASP A 1089 14.77 -15.24 -62.92
N ASP A 1090 14.80 -15.93 -64.06
CA ASP A 1090 15.08 -15.36 -65.38
C ASP A 1090 13.89 -14.46 -65.82
N GLU A 1091 13.74 -13.27 -65.22
CA GLU A 1091 12.90 -12.16 -65.76
C GLU A 1091 13.47 -10.76 -65.47
#